data_AF-A0A8J5X8S4-F1
#
_entry.id   AF-A0A8J5X8S4-F1
#
_cell.length_a   1.000
_cell.length_b   1.000
_cell.length_c   1.000
_cell.angle_alpha   90.00
_cell.angle_beta   90.00
_cell.angle_gamma   90.00
#
_symmetry.space_group_name_H-M   'P 1'
#
loop_
_entity.id
_entity.type
_entity.pdbx_description
1 polymer ?
#
loop_
_entity_poly.entity_id
_entity_poly.type
_entity_poly.pdbx_seq_one_letter_code
_entity_poly.pdbx_strand_id
1 'polypeptide(L)'
;MEELECEVTFVLFCSGSVDARSFRPELDDSQWWGRRDALVRCAGVLWAGRGVRAPCVREVCLLHSDDLAMIRIDGSAVDECPTPTEHALLSAWRDAAAGRPTLRGIRCERDVWRAAMLEPDSQAAGGGAATRCGGGDVSAPPASRADLDQLDKREILAFLHARCELPFLRVHGLNCGSAAALRKVNKARLLAVYAAWLEAGAGAACAGGELAPSASADAAAFTAAAARAAAADAGKGDDASVRLQHTLAHLLRPRAGAAGGAGSEWRTAALLLHEDCADELPVFVERPPVSARERAARPSPCLHVVAFLGAVRDMTDAEDLALARACAALGVPIATANLGRTAEFTSKIMAAIAFHARARVLGPALDGLLHRPRAASSGAEAEGAGSVVAAPFRRRLAPIARARAAPRADAAAIDAARVVRAPPLLHVVAAIHLGAHELDDARDLSRGGAAHAARAAAHPLLRLVVCALWRSRLAGEVTASVDAELPAGRAYAADAAGADGVEAGAGTPTQSGVCTVLTLAFACGRVLTLEQGALVAAMAAAHRAAPSEAQLLRAICDARDAAARGAGAPLSLARALARVACGARPTLLCLDAEASPDAEASPDAEAWDLAADAYAQRCACGGQADGGRWRRAYCGGWPAAVPVRL
;
A
#
# COMPACT_ATOMS: atom_id res chain seq x y z
N MET A 1 10.33 -25.27 -21.51
CA MET A 1 10.19 -23.81 -21.54
C MET A 1 10.48 -23.30 -20.14
N GLU A 2 11.71 -22.90 -19.89
CA GLU A 2 12.14 -22.31 -18.60
C GLU A 2 12.10 -20.80 -18.77
N GLU A 3 10.95 -20.19 -18.47
CA GLU A 3 10.79 -18.74 -18.48
C GLU A 3 11.28 -18.16 -17.14
N LEU A 4 11.78 -16.91 -17.15
CA LEU A 4 12.27 -16.15 -15.98
C LEU A 4 11.47 -16.47 -14.70
N GLU A 5 12.11 -17.13 -13.75
CA GLU A 5 11.58 -17.18 -12.39
C GLU A 5 11.87 -15.85 -11.71
N CYS A 6 10.79 -15.16 -11.34
CA CYS A 6 10.85 -13.92 -10.57
C CYS A 6 10.40 -14.23 -9.15
N GLU A 7 11.33 -14.10 -8.20
CA GLU A 7 11.05 -14.25 -6.78
C GLU A 7 11.07 -12.86 -6.12
N VAL A 8 10.15 -12.59 -5.20
CA VAL A 8 9.99 -11.27 -4.55
C VAL A 8 10.18 -11.40 -3.04
N THR A 9 11.04 -10.57 -2.48
CA THR A 9 11.09 -10.27 -1.04
C THR A 9 10.50 -8.90 -0.82
N PHE A 10 9.55 -8.76 0.11
CA PHE A 10 9.02 -7.45 0.50
C PHE A 10 9.68 -6.96 1.78
N VAL A 11 10.15 -5.72 1.79
CA VAL A 11 10.70 -5.05 2.97
C VAL A 11 9.84 -3.83 3.28
N LEU A 12 9.21 -3.85 4.45
CA LEU A 12 8.27 -2.83 4.90
C LEU A 12 8.88 -2.00 6.04
N PHE A 13 9.02 -0.70 5.81
CA PHE A 13 9.46 0.24 6.84
C PHE A 13 8.30 0.54 7.81
N CYS A 14 8.46 0.07 9.04
CA CYS A 14 7.48 0.14 10.10
C CYS A 14 7.94 1.15 11.16
N SER A 15 7.02 2.00 11.64
CA SER A 15 7.29 2.82 12.82
C SER A 15 7.24 2.01 14.11
N GLY A 16 7.88 2.50 15.17
CA GLY A 16 7.87 1.84 16.47
C GLY A 16 9.01 0.82 16.60
N SER A 17 9.17 0.25 17.79
CA SER A 17 10.12 -0.82 18.09
C SER A 17 9.49 -2.21 18.05
N VAL A 18 10.33 -3.25 18.01
CA VAL A 18 9.91 -4.64 18.17
C VAL A 18 9.95 -5.02 19.65
N ASP A 19 9.02 -4.49 20.44
CA ASP A 19 8.78 -4.96 21.82
C ASP A 19 7.66 -6.00 21.81
N ALA A 20 7.88 -7.15 22.46
CA ALA A 20 6.85 -8.17 22.66
C ALA A 20 5.56 -7.58 23.27
N ARG A 21 5.68 -6.60 24.18
CA ARG A 21 4.52 -5.94 24.83
C ARG A 21 3.73 -5.04 23.87
N SER A 22 4.29 -4.73 22.71
CA SER A 22 3.62 -3.96 21.65
C SER A 22 2.68 -4.80 20.80
N PHE A 23 2.83 -6.13 20.82
CA PHE A 23 1.97 -7.07 20.09
C PHE A 23 0.90 -7.63 21.04
N ARG A 24 -0.34 -7.14 20.90
CA ARG A 24 -1.44 -7.41 21.82
C ARG A 24 -2.63 -8.08 21.11
N PRO A 25 -2.53 -9.38 20.76
CA PRO A 25 -3.51 -10.08 19.94
C PRO A 25 -4.93 -10.17 20.55
N GLU A 26 -5.06 -9.96 21.87
CA GLU A 26 -6.33 -9.99 22.59
C GLU A 26 -7.02 -8.63 22.72
N LEU A 27 -6.32 -7.54 22.36
CA LEU A 27 -6.83 -6.19 22.56
C LEU A 27 -7.24 -5.60 21.21
N ASP A 28 -8.54 -5.40 21.03
CA ASP A 28 -9.13 -4.80 19.84
C ASP A 28 -8.59 -3.37 19.60
N ASP A 29 -8.30 -2.63 20.69
CA ASP A 29 -7.69 -1.29 20.65
C ASP A 29 -6.29 -1.28 20.02
N SER A 30 -5.61 -2.43 19.95
CA SER A 30 -4.30 -2.55 19.31
C SER A 30 -4.37 -2.42 17.79
N GLN A 31 -5.57 -2.53 17.18
CA GLN A 31 -5.80 -2.27 15.75
C GLN A 31 -5.32 -0.87 15.33
N TRP A 32 -5.40 0.13 16.23
CA TRP A 32 -4.99 1.50 15.94
C TRP A 32 -3.52 1.79 16.28
N TRP A 33 -2.92 1.01 17.19
CA TRP A 33 -1.58 1.27 17.70
C TRP A 33 -0.52 0.67 16.78
N GLY A 34 0.09 1.52 15.95
CA GLY A 34 1.09 1.09 14.98
C GLY A 34 0.50 0.34 13.77
N ARG A 35 -0.84 0.32 13.63
CA ARG A 35 -1.58 -0.22 12.48
C ARG A 35 -1.12 -1.64 12.12
N ARG A 36 -1.01 -2.46 13.16
CA ARG A 36 -0.54 -3.85 13.07
C ARG A 36 -1.48 -4.71 12.21
N ASP A 37 -2.76 -4.39 12.21
CA ASP A 37 -3.78 -4.92 11.30
C ASP A 37 -3.35 -4.79 9.82
N ALA A 38 -2.78 -3.65 9.43
CA ALA A 38 -2.29 -3.41 8.08
C ALA A 38 -1.04 -4.25 7.78
N LEU A 39 -0.13 -4.39 8.74
CA LEU A 39 1.05 -5.25 8.60
C LEU A 39 0.66 -6.72 8.42
N VAL A 40 -0.33 -7.20 9.17
CA VAL A 40 -0.86 -8.57 9.03
C VAL A 40 -1.41 -8.77 7.62
N ARG A 41 -2.20 -7.82 7.11
CA ARG A 41 -2.70 -7.86 5.72
C ARG A 41 -1.57 -7.84 4.68
N CYS A 42 -0.46 -7.15 4.96
CA CYS A 42 0.71 -7.16 4.11
C CYS A 42 1.42 -8.53 4.13
N ALA A 43 1.63 -9.10 5.32
CA ALA A 43 2.20 -10.45 5.47
C ALA A 43 1.34 -11.52 4.77
N GLY A 44 0.03 -11.31 4.71
CA GLY A 44 -0.93 -12.14 3.98
C GLY A 44 -0.58 -12.42 2.51
N VAL A 45 0.29 -11.62 1.87
CA VAL A 45 0.76 -11.87 0.50
C VAL A 45 1.50 -13.21 0.33
N LEU A 46 2.00 -13.81 1.42
CA LEU A 46 2.61 -15.14 1.43
C LEU A 46 1.56 -16.27 1.24
N TRP A 47 0.27 -15.98 1.44
CA TRP A 47 -0.82 -16.93 1.29
C TRP A 47 -1.54 -16.71 -0.04
N ALA A 48 -1.29 -17.60 -1.02
CA ALA A 48 -2.07 -17.65 -2.26
C ALA A 48 -3.48 -18.24 -2.04
N GLY A 49 -3.64 -19.00 -0.97
CA GLY A 49 -4.89 -19.63 -0.54
C GLY A 49 -4.70 -20.25 0.85
N ARG A 50 -5.73 -20.94 1.36
CA ARG A 50 -5.66 -21.60 2.68
C ARG A 50 -4.59 -22.71 2.65
N GLY A 51 -3.51 -22.54 3.42
CA GLY A 51 -2.37 -23.46 3.44
C GLY A 51 -1.58 -23.52 2.14
N VAL A 52 -1.82 -22.61 1.20
CA VAL A 52 -1.13 -22.56 -0.10
C VAL A 52 -0.19 -21.38 -0.12
N ARG A 53 1.11 -21.67 -0.20
CA ARG A 53 2.18 -20.67 -0.31
C ARG A 53 2.08 -19.91 -1.64
N ALA A 54 2.36 -18.61 -1.62
CA ALA A 54 2.55 -17.83 -2.83
C ALA A 54 3.91 -18.20 -3.47
N PRO A 55 3.94 -18.82 -4.67
CA PRO A 55 5.16 -19.41 -5.21
C PRO A 55 6.22 -18.39 -5.63
N CYS A 56 5.83 -17.13 -5.82
CA CYS A 56 6.72 -16.04 -6.24
C CYS A 56 7.11 -15.13 -5.08
N VAL A 57 6.60 -15.34 -3.86
CA VAL A 57 6.94 -14.52 -2.71
C VAL A 57 7.81 -15.33 -1.76
N ARG A 58 9.06 -14.90 -1.62
CA ARG A 58 10.05 -15.54 -0.76
C ARG A 58 9.74 -15.35 0.72
N GLU A 59 9.69 -14.07 1.09
CA GLU A 59 9.57 -13.63 2.47
C GLU A 59 9.04 -12.19 2.52
N VAL A 60 8.48 -11.85 3.68
CA VAL A 60 8.09 -10.50 4.07
C VAL A 60 8.92 -10.11 5.29
N CYS A 61 9.52 -8.93 5.25
CA CYS A 61 10.37 -8.37 6.28
C CYS A 61 9.74 -7.08 6.82
N LEU A 62 9.45 -7.05 8.12
CA LEU A 62 8.94 -5.87 8.82
C LEU A 62 10.10 -5.21 9.55
N LEU A 63 10.69 -4.17 8.96
CA LEU A 63 11.84 -3.46 9.50
C LEU A 63 11.38 -2.27 10.34
N HIS A 64 11.68 -2.29 11.63
CA HIS A 64 11.24 -1.29 12.60
C HIS A 64 12.24 -0.15 12.74
N SER A 65 11.80 1.10 12.51
CA SER A 65 12.71 2.26 12.45
C SER A 65 13.33 2.65 13.80
N ASP A 66 12.68 2.33 14.92
CA ASP A 66 13.10 2.83 16.23
C ASP A 66 14.30 2.04 16.80
N ASP A 67 14.38 0.74 16.50
CA ASP A 67 15.41 -0.17 17.00
C ASP A 67 16.14 -0.98 15.91
N LEU A 68 15.77 -0.79 14.63
CA LEU A 68 16.25 -1.55 13.48
C LEU A 68 16.07 -3.07 13.63
N ALA A 69 15.19 -3.51 14.53
CA ALA A 69 14.81 -4.90 14.64
C ALA A 69 13.87 -5.28 13.49
N MET A 70 13.91 -6.56 13.12
CA MET A 70 13.19 -7.04 11.95
C MET A 70 12.44 -8.32 12.26
N ILE A 71 11.13 -8.34 11.96
CA ILE A 71 10.36 -9.58 11.89
C ILE A 71 10.41 -10.11 10.46
N ARG A 72 10.95 -11.31 10.27
CA ARG A 72 10.97 -12.00 8.96
C ARG A 72 9.96 -13.13 8.97
N ILE A 73 9.22 -13.24 7.88
CA ILE A 73 8.15 -14.21 7.67
C ILE A 73 8.42 -14.85 6.30
N ASP A 74 8.71 -16.14 6.26
CA ASP A 74 8.87 -16.88 4.99
C ASP A 74 7.72 -17.86 4.75
N GLY A 75 7.72 -18.49 3.57
CA GLY A 75 6.65 -19.41 3.16
C GLY A 75 6.40 -20.59 4.11
N SER A 76 7.33 -20.96 4.99
CA SER A 76 7.09 -22.03 5.96
C SER A 76 6.07 -21.67 7.04
N ALA A 77 5.79 -20.38 7.27
CA ALA A 77 4.72 -19.93 8.15
C ALA A 77 3.32 -20.31 7.64
N VAL A 78 3.18 -20.49 6.32
CA VAL A 78 1.90 -20.86 5.68
C VAL A 78 1.50 -22.30 6.03
N ASP A 79 2.49 -23.18 6.24
CA ASP A 79 2.24 -24.59 6.58
C ASP A 79 1.68 -24.73 7.99
N GLU A 80 2.20 -23.94 8.95
CA GLU A 80 1.76 -23.99 10.35
C GLU A 80 0.54 -23.11 10.62
N CYS A 81 0.33 -22.10 9.77
CA CYS A 81 -0.80 -21.19 9.86
C CYS A 81 -1.55 -21.18 8.52
N PRO A 82 -2.46 -22.15 8.27
CA PRO A 82 -3.16 -22.23 6.98
C PRO A 82 -3.96 -20.97 6.63
N THR A 83 -4.43 -20.23 7.64
CA THR A 83 -5.14 -18.97 7.47
C THR A 83 -4.45 -17.88 8.31
N PRO A 84 -3.93 -16.81 7.70
CA PRO A 84 -3.17 -15.77 8.39
C PRO A 84 -4.10 -14.81 9.14
N THR A 85 -4.71 -15.27 10.22
CA THR A 85 -5.54 -14.39 11.06
C THR A 85 -4.66 -13.38 11.79
N GLU A 86 -5.21 -12.19 12.04
CA GLU A 86 -4.51 -11.13 12.79
C GLU A 86 -4.02 -11.64 14.15
N HIS A 87 -4.91 -12.28 14.91
CA HIS A 87 -4.57 -12.84 16.20
C HIS A 87 -3.41 -13.86 16.13
N ALA A 88 -3.42 -14.78 15.16
CA ALA A 88 -2.38 -15.80 15.03
C ALA A 88 -1.02 -15.18 14.67
N LEU A 89 -0.99 -14.27 13.69
CA LEU A 89 0.26 -13.61 13.28
C LEU A 89 0.80 -12.68 14.36
N LEU A 90 -0.05 -11.89 15.03
CA LEU A 90 0.38 -11.03 16.13
C LEU A 90 0.89 -11.83 17.34
N SER A 91 0.27 -12.97 17.65
CA SER A 91 0.77 -13.89 18.67
C SER A 91 2.15 -14.43 18.31
N ALA A 92 2.33 -14.86 17.06
CA ALA A 92 3.62 -15.35 16.58
C ALA A 92 4.71 -14.27 16.59
N TRP A 93 4.38 -13.03 16.19
CA TRP A 93 5.32 -11.91 16.25
C TRP A 93 5.68 -11.51 17.68
N ARG A 94 4.71 -11.52 18.59
CA ARG A 94 4.95 -11.33 20.04
C ARG A 94 5.96 -12.36 20.55
N ASP A 95 5.75 -13.63 20.21
CA ASP A 95 6.57 -14.73 20.68
C ASP A 95 7.98 -14.65 20.07
N ALA A 96 8.08 -14.36 18.78
CA ALA A 96 9.36 -14.09 18.11
C ALA A 96 10.11 -12.91 18.75
N ALA A 97 9.44 -11.79 19.02
CA ALA A 97 10.01 -10.60 19.64
C ALA A 97 10.51 -10.85 21.08
N ALA A 98 9.87 -11.78 21.79
CA ALA A 98 10.23 -12.24 23.13
C ALA A 98 11.31 -13.33 23.14
N GLY A 99 11.76 -13.82 21.99
CA GLY A 99 12.68 -14.95 21.89
C GLY A 99 12.06 -16.29 22.33
N ARG A 100 10.72 -16.40 22.28
CA ARG A 100 9.98 -17.64 22.60
C ARG A 100 9.79 -18.48 21.33
N PRO A 101 9.49 -19.79 21.47
CA PRO A 101 9.04 -20.60 20.35
C PRO A 101 7.85 -19.93 19.66
N THR A 102 7.88 -19.90 18.33
CA THR A 102 6.88 -19.25 17.47
C THR A 102 6.62 -20.13 16.25
N LEU A 103 5.71 -19.71 15.36
CA LEU A 103 5.45 -20.41 14.11
C LEU A 103 6.73 -20.51 13.26
N ARG A 104 6.97 -21.67 12.66
CA ARG A 104 8.10 -21.87 11.73
C ARG A 104 8.03 -20.85 10.61
N GLY A 105 9.21 -20.33 10.22
CA GLY A 105 9.31 -19.28 9.22
C GLY A 105 9.11 -17.88 9.75
N ILE A 106 8.69 -17.71 11.00
CA ILE A 106 8.63 -16.42 11.68
C ILE A 106 9.83 -16.29 12.62
N ARG A 107 10.64 -15.25 12.46
CA ARG A 107 11.77 -14.95 13.34
C ARG A 107 11.94 -13.46 13.57
N CYS A 108 12.44 -13.09 14.74
CA CYS A 108 12.84 -11.73 15.08
C CYS A 108 14.36 -11.63 15.04
N GLU A 109 14.89 -10.83 14.13
CA GLU A 109 16.32 -10.54 14.05
C GLU A 109 16.57 -9.15 14.67
N ARG A 110 17.46 -9.10 15.67
CA ARG A 110 17.93 -7.86 16.29
C ARG A 110 19.40 -7.66 15.93
N ASP A 111 19.84 -6.41 15.89
CA ASP A 111 21.24 -6.05 15.62
C ASP A 111 21.81 -6.65 14.31
N VAL A 112 20.96 -6.80 13.27
CA VAL A 112 21.35 -7.36 11.96
C VAL A 112 22.55 -6.63 11.35
N TRP A 113 22.61 -5.31 11.56
CA TRP A 113 23.71 -4.46 11.16
C TRP A 113 25.07 -4.91 11.74
N ARG A 114 25.12 -5.50 12.95
CA ARG A 114 26.38 -5.98 13.55
C ARG A 114 26.95 -7.15 12.78
N ALA A 115 26.10 -8.12 12.43
CA ALA A 115 26.52 -9.23 11.58
C ALA A 115 27.02 -8.70 10.23
N ALA A 116 26.33 -7.71 9.65
CA ALA A 116 26.71 -7.12 8.38
C ALA A 116 28.05 -6.36 8.40
N MET A 117 28.42 -5.77 9.54
CA MET A 117 29.71 -5.10 9.79
C MET A 117 30.85 -6.07 10.08
N LEU A 118 30.55 -7.22 10.70
CA LEU A 118 31.56 -8.21 11.09
C LEU A 118 31.96 -9.15 9.97
N GLU A 119 31.15 -9.28 8.91
CA GLU A 119 31.56 -9.97 7.68
C GLU A 119 32.79 -9.25 7.12
N PRO A 120 34.00 -9.83 7.25
CA PRO A 120 35.21 -9.18 6.80
C PRO A 120 35.08 -8.98 5.29
N ASP A 121 35.51 -7.81 4.81
CA ASP A 121 35.74 -7.47 3.39
C ASP A 121 36.82 -8.41 2.81
N SER A 122 36.51 -9.70 2.76
CA SER A 122 37.37 -10.79 2.30
C SER A 122 37.57 -10.75 0.78
N GLN A 123 37.06 -9.71 0.11
CA GLN A 123 37.30 -9.39 -1.29
C GLN A 123 37.99 -8.04 -1.52
N ALA A 124 38.27 -7.22 -0.49
CA ALA A 124 38.96 -5.94 -0.63
C ALA A 124 40.24 -5.89 0.23
N ALA A 125 41.20 -6.76 -0.08
CA ALA A 125 42.58 -6.58 0.39
C ALA A 125 43.26 -5.43 -0.39
N GLY A 126 43.06 -4.21 0.09
CA GLY A 126 43.77 -2.99 -0.34
C GLY A 126 43.86 -2.04 0.84
N GLY A 127 45.02 -2.01 1.50
CA GLY A 127 45.17 -1.54 2.88
C GLY A 127 44.88 -0.06 3.14
N GLY A 128 44.24 0.18 4.30
CA GLY A 128 44.11 1.51 4.91
C GLY A 128 43.94 1.35 6.42
N ALA A 129 44.89 1.88 7.20
CA ALA A 129 44.93 1.77 8.66
C ALA A 129 43.88 2.69 9.32
N ALA A 130 43.00 2.11 10.14
CA ALA A 130 41.99 2.85 10.90
C ALA A 130 42.55 3.40 12.22
N THR A 131 42.32 4.69 12.46
CA THR A 131 42.68 5.43 13.67
C THR A 131 41.58 5.29 14.72
N ARG A 132 41.92 4.85 15.94
CA ARG A 132 40.99 4.76 17.08
C ARG A 132 40.73 6.15 17.67
N CYS A 133 39.46 6.53 17.82
CA CYS A 133 39.03 7.66 18.65
C CYS A 133 38.37 7.15 19.94
N GLY A 134 38.76 7.73 21.07
CA GLY A 134 38.42 7.30 22.42
C GLY A 134 36.99 7.66 22.86
N GLY A 135 36.50 6.89 23.84
CA GLY A 135 35.21 7.09 24.50
C GLY A 135 35.22 8.33 25.40
N GLY A 136 34.23 9.19 25.21
CA GLY A 136 33.96 10.35 26.07
C GLY A 136 32.89 10.03 27.10
N ASP A 137 33.21 10.31 28.37
CA ASP A 137 32.35 10.16 29.54
C ASP A 137 31.11 11.07 29.46
N VAL A 138 29.94 10.50 29.73
CA VAL A 138 28.65 11.21 29.74
C VAL A 138 28.34 11.64 31.17
N SER A 139 28.89 12.77 31.60
CA SER A 139 28.47 13.48 32.82
C SER A 139 28.41 14.98 32.54
N ALA A 140 27.41 15.39 31.77
CA ALA A 140 27.05 16.80 31.64
C ALA A 140 25.89 17.13 32.59
N PRO A 141 25.95 18.27 33.31
CA PRO A 141 24.95 18.66 34.30
C PRO A 141 23.55 18.87 33.68
N PRO A 142 22.48 18.84 34.49
CA PRO A 142 21.12 19.12 34.00
C PRO A 142 21.06 20.54 33.44
N ALA A 143 20.53 20.69 32.22
CA ALA A 143 20.25 21.98 31.61
C ALA A 143 19.39 22.83 32.54
N SER A 144 19.64 24.13 32.64
CA SER A 144 18.83 24.99 33.50
C SER A 144 17.40 25.08 32.94
N ARG A 145 16.43 25.41 33.79
CA ARG A 145 15.04 25.65 33.35
C ARG A 145 14.96 26.73 32.25
N ALA A 146 15.85 27.73 32.30
CA ALA A 146 15.94 28.79 31.30
C ALA A 146 16.37 28.27 29.92
N ASP A 147 17.17 27.21 29.87
CA ASP A 147 17.63 26.60 28.60
C ASP A 147 16.49 25.81 27.94
N LEU A 148 15.68 25.09 28.73
CA LEU A 148 14.53 24.34 28.22
C LEU A 148 13.38 25.25 27.76
N ASP A 149 13.26 26.46 28.31
CA ASP A 149 12.28 27.44 27.85
C ASP A 149 12.56 27.93 26.42
N GLN A 150 13.81 27.83 25.95
CA GLN A 150 14.19 28.19 24.57
C GLN A 150 13.93 27.05 23.57
N LEU A 151 13.89 25.81 24.05
CA LEU A 151 13.65 24.62 23.22
C LEU A 151 12.20 24.54 22.76
N ASP A 152 11.98 23.96 21.59
CA ASP A 152 10.63 23.70 21.10
C ASP A 152 9.95 22.55 21.88
N LYS A 153 8.66 22.38 21.62
CA LYS A 153 7.85 21.37 22.30
C LYS A 153 8.35 19.93 22.07
N ARG A 154 8.90 19.64 20.89
CA ARG A 154 9.40 18.32 20.49
C ARG A 154 10.75 18.03 21.15
N GLU A 155 11.62 19.03 21.22
CA GLU A 155 12.93 18.96 21.88
C GLU A 155 12.80 18.72 23.39
N ILE A 156 11.89 19.44 24.07
CA ILE A 156 11.63 19.21 25.51
C ILE A 156 11.13 17.79 25.76
N LEU A 157 10.23 17.28 24.92
CA LEU A 157 9.73 15.91 25.05
C LEU A 157 10.83 14.87 24.82
N ALA A 158 11.67 15.07 23.81
CA ALA A 158 12.81 14.20 23.55
C ALA A 158 13.80 14.20 24.72
N PHE A 159 14.07 15.37 25.30
CA PHE A 159 14.89 15.51 26.50
C PHE A 159 14.33 14.71 27.68
N LEU A 160 13.03 14.85 27.97
CA LEU A 160 12.35 14.10 29.04
C LEU A 160 12.40 12.59 28.79
N HIS A 161 12.16 12.13 27.56
CA HIS A 161 12.23 10.69 27.23
C HIS A 161 13.65 10.12 27.37
N ALA A 162 14.68 10.94 27.11
CA ALA A 162 16.07 10.50 27.19
C ALA A 162 16.61 10.48 28.63
N ARG A 163 16.08 11.29 29.54
CA ARG A 163 16.63 11.50 30.89
C ARG A 163 15.75 11.01 32.03
N CYS A 164 14.44 10.94 31.85
CA CYS A 164 13.53 10.49 32.89
C CYS A 164 13.32 8.97 32.85
N GLU A 165 13.18 8.36 34.02
CA GLU A 165 12.86 6.94 34.11
C GLU A 165 11.43 6.65 33.64
N LEU A 166 11.22 5.43 33.12
CA LEU A 166 9.92 5.00 32.61
C LEU A 166 8.76 5.10 33.62
N PRO A 167 8.93 4.79 34.92
CA PRO A 167 7.87 4.97 35.92
C PRO A 167 7.42 6.44 36.03
N PHE A 168 8.36 7.38 36.02
CA PHE A 168 8.06 8.81 36.05
C PHE A 168 7.28 9.25 34.80
N LEU A 169 7.74 8.83 33.61
CA LEU A 169 7.04 9.11 32.35
C LEU A 169 5.62 8.55 32.32
N ARG A 170 5.35 7.42 32.99
CA ARG A 170 3.99 6.85 33.11
C ARG A 170 3.08 7.70 33.98
N VAL A 171 3.56 8.17 35.14
CA VAL A 171 2.80 9.05 36.04
C VAL A 171 2.34 10.32 35.31
N HIS A 172 3.18 10.86 34.43
CA HIS A 172 2.86 12.08 33.68
C HIS A 172 2.19 11.84 32.31
N GLY A 173 1.93 10.58 31.95
CA GLY A 173 1.30 10.21 30.67
C GLY A 173 2.17 10.45 29.44
N LEU A 174 3.49 10.51 29.60
CA LEU A 174 4.48 10.68 28.54
C LEU A 174 5.04 9.35 28.02
N ASN A 175 4.71 8.20 28.61
CA ASN A 175 5.07 6.87 28.10
C ASN A 175 4.28 6.46 26.84
N CYS A 176 4.22 7.34 25.84
CA CYS A 176 3.64 7.06 24.53
C CYS A 176 4.55 7.63 23.45
N GLY A 177 4.37 7.21 22.20
CA GLY A 177 5.19 7.71 21.09
C GLY A 177 5.15 9.24 20.98
N SER A 178 6.25 9.87 20.56
CA SER A 178 6.40 11.32 20.56
C SER A 178 5.27 12.05 19.84
N ALA A 179 4.78 11.51 18.72
CA ALA A 179 3.65 12.08 17.98
C ALA A 179 2.31 12.03 18.74
N ALA A 180 2.10 11.05 19.62
CA ALA A 180 0.90 10.97 20.46
C ALA A 180 1.01 11.93 21.65
N ALA A 181 2.17 11.97 22.30
CA ALA A 181 2.45 12.91 23.39
C ALA A 181 2.35 14.37 22.93
N LEU A 182 2.92 14.71 21.76
CA LEU A 182 2.86 16.05 21.18
C LEU A 182 1.45 16.50 20.78
N ARG A 183 0.51 15.57 20.56
CA ARG A 183 -0.91 15.94 20.34
C ARG A 183 -1.66 16.21 21.64
N LYS A 184 -1.29 15.54 22.73
CA LYS A 184 -2.04 15.56 24.01
C LYS A 184 -1.52 16.59 25.02
N VAL A 185 -0.23 16.92 24.94
CA VAL A 185 0.48 17.71 25.95
C VAL A 185 0.96 18.99 25.30
N ASN A 186 0.87 20.17 25.91
CA ASN A 186 1.43 21.42 25.40
C ASN A 186 2.82 21.71 26.01
N LYS A 187 3.54 22.71 25.49
CA LYS A 187 4.91 23.05 25.97
C LYS A 187 4.91 23.38 27.47
N ALA A 188 3.95 24.16 27.95
CA ALA A 188 3.83 24.52 29.38
C ALA A 188 3.71 23.28 30.28
N ARG A 189 2.92 22.28 29.88
CA ARG A 189 2.80 21.03 30.63
C ARG A 189 4.09 20.21 30.60
N LEU A 190 4.83 20.19 29.50
CA LEU A 190 6.14 19.51 29.45
C LEU A 190 7.16 20.18 30.40
N LEU A 191 7.19 21.51 30.46
CA LEU A 191 8.03 22.25 31.40
C LEU A 191 7.63 22.00 32.86
N ALA A 192 6.33 21.86 33.15
CA ALA A 192 5.85 21.48 34.49
C ALA A 192 6.26 20.06 34.87
N VAL A 193 6.21 19.11 33.94
CA VAL A 193 6.71 17.73 34.15
C VAL A 193 8.22 17.74 34.40
N TYR A 194 8.97 18.55 33.67
CA TYR A 194 10.40 18.73 33.91
C TYR A 194 10.71 19.30 35.30
N ALA A 195 9.98 20.33 35.75
CA ALA A 195 10.12 20.87 37.09
C ALA A 195 9.82 19.80 38.17
N ALA A 196 8.75 19.03 37.99
CA ALA A 196 8.42 17.92 38.89
C ALA A 196 9.51 16.83 38.92
N TRP A 197 10.20 16.59 37.79
CA TRP A 197 11.31 15.65 37.73
C TRP A 197 12.52 16.14 38.53
N LEU A 198 12.84 17.45 38.44
CA LEU A 198 13.90 18.05 39.24
C LEU A 198 13.60 17.98 40.75
N GLU A 199 12.35 18.29 41.13
CA GLU A 199 11.87 18.24 42.52
C GLU A 199 11.84 16.81 43.08
N ALA A 200 11.49 15.82 42.25
CA ALA A 200 11.51 14.39 42.61
C ALA A 200 12.93 13.85 42.84
N GLY A 201 13.96 14.65 42.55
CA GLY A 201 15.34 14.36 42.89
C GLY A 201 16.10 13.69 41.75
N ALA A 202 16.63 14.51 40.84
CA ALA A 202 17.81 14.16 40.04
C ALA A 202 19.05 13.83 40.91
N GLY A 203 18.97 14.01 42.23
CA GLY A 203 20.04 13.83 43.21
C GLY A 203 20.14 12.45 43.89
N ALA A 204 19.21 11.51 43.68
CA ALA A 204 19.33 10.19 44.33
C ALA A 204 20.36 9.26 43.65
N ALA A 205 20.78 9.56 42.41
CA ALA A 205 21.68 8.70 41.63
C ALA A 205 23.13 9.20 41.51
N CYS A 206 23.51 10.34 42.14
CA CYS A 206 24.86 10.92 41.99
C CYS A 206 25.49 11.46 43.30
N ALA A 207 25.09 10.97 44.47
CA ALA A 207 25.70 11.37 45.74
C ALA A 207 27.08 10.69 45.93
N GLY A 208 28.12 11.30 45.37
CA GLY A 208 29.51 10.94 45.60
C GLY A 208 30.46 11.95 44.95
N GLY A 209 30.70 13.08 45.61
CA GLY A 209 31.69 14.07 45.17
C GLY A 209 31.32 15.49 45.57
N GLU A 210 31.76 15.89 46.76
CA GLU A 210 31.66 17.24 47.31
C GLU A 210 32.75 18.13 46.68
N LEU A 211 32.39 19.24 46.04
CA LEU A 211 33.25 20.42 45.85
C LEU A 211 32.40 21.65 45.46
N ALA A 212 32.61 22.74 46.19
CA ALA A 212 31.89 24.02 46.12
C ALA A 212 32.30 24.89 44.90
N PRO A 213 31.49 25.91 44.50
CA PRO A 213 31.62 26.58 43.21
C PRO A 213 32.45 27.88 43.26
N SER A 214 33.25 28.12 42.22
CA SER A 214 33.69 29.47 41.83
C SER A 214 33.12 29.80 40.45
N ALA A 215 32.26 30.82 40.38
CA ALA A 215 31.64 31.30 39.15
C ALA A 215 32.57 32.25 38.38
N SER A 216 32.47 32.20 37.05
CA SER A 216 32.70 33.29 36.07
C SER A 216 33.62 32.89 34.90
N ALA A 217 33.14 32.01 33.99
CA ALA A 217 33.61 31.96 32.59
C ALA A 217 32.71 31.15 31.61
N ASP A 218 31.38 31.07 31.78
CA ASP A 218 30.61 29.98 31.12
C ASP A 218 29.68 30.35 29.95
N ALA A 219 29.69 31.59 29.45
CA ALA A 219 28.89 31.90 28.26
C ALA A 219 29.52 31.34 26.96
N ALA A 220 30.86 31.37 26.82
CA ALA A 220 31.56 30.85 25.65
C ALA A 220 31.75 29.33 25.67
N ALA A 221 31.88 28.74 26.86
CA ALA A 221 31.98 27.29 27.04
C ALA A 221 30.67 26.58 26.67
N PHE A 222 29.52 27.21 26.91
CA PHE A 222 28.19 26.68 26.61
C PHE A 222 27.85 26.71 25.12
N THR A 223 28.18 27.77 24.38
CA THR A 223 28.01 27.79 22.91
C THR A 223 28.91 26.74 22.25
N ALA A 224 30.12 26.55 22.77
CA ALA A 224 31.01 25.48 22.34
C ALA A 224 30.52 24.08 22.76
N ALA A 225 29.79 23.94 23.88
CA ALA A 225 29.20 22.67 24.33
C ALA A 225 27.92 22.32 23.57
N ALA A 226 27.08 23.30 23.24
CA ALA A 226 25.91 23.13 22.38
C ALA A 226 26.31 22.85 20.92
N ALA A 227 27.35 23.53 20.40
CA ALA A 227 27.96 23.19 19.12
C ALA A 227 28.62 21.80 19.14
N ARG A 228 29.24 21.38 20.26
CA ARG A 228 29.77 20.01 20.44
C ARG A 228 28.67 18.97 20.62
N ALA A 229 27.53 19.31 21.22
CA ALA A 229 26.37 18.43 21.36
C ALA A 229 25.63 18.27 20.03
N ALA A 230 25.47 19.35 19.26
CA ALA A 230 24.96 19.31 17.89
C ALA A 230 25.92 18.58 16.93
N ALA A 231 27.24 18.72 17.11
CA ALA A 231 28.25 17.95 16.38
C ALA A 231 28.30 16.47 16.83
N ALA A 232 28.03 16.18 18.11
CA ALA A 232 27.90 14.82 18.62
C ALA A 232 26.58 14.16 18.16
N ASP A 233 25.51 14.93 17.93
CA ASP A 233 24.28 14.45 17.31
C ASP A 233 24.40 14.31 15.79
N ALA A 234 25.21 15.15 15.13
CA ALA A 234 25.65 14.92 13.75
C ALA A 234 26.47 13.61 13.64
N GLY A 235 27.29 13.28 14.64
CA GLY A 235 27.99 12.00 14.74
C GLY A 235 27.11 10.80 15.11
N LYS A 236 26.01 10.99 15.85
CA LYS A 236 25.03 9.93 16.18
C LYS A 236 24.00 9.71 15.08
N GLY A 237 23.65 10.75 14.33
CA GLY A 237 22.81 10.65 13.13
C GLY A 237 23.48 9.78 12.06
N ASP A 238 24.80 9.91 11.91
CA ASP A 238 25.60 9.01 11.07
C ASP A 238 25.51 7.57 11.55
N ASP A 239 25.58 7.30 12.85
CA ASP A 239 25.52 5.93 13.36
C ASP A 239 24.17 5.23 13.07
N ALA A 240 23.03 5.90 13.26
CA ALA A 240 21.73 5.30 12.93
C ALA A 240 21.57 5.07 11.42
N SER A 241 21.98 6.02 10.59
CA SER A 241 21.93 5.89 9.13
C SER A 241 22.86 4.79 8.61
N VAL A 242 24.07 4.68 9.18
CA VAL A 242 25.05 3.64 8.85
C VAL A 242 24.53 2.27 9.27
N ARG A 243 23.98 2.14 10.49
CA ARG A 243 23.34 0.89 10.94
C ARG A 243 22.20 0.48 10.02
N LEU A 244 21.33 1.42 9.61
CA LEU A 244 20.27 1.14 8.66
C LEU A 244 20.83 0.68 7.30
N GLN A 245 21.84 1.38 6.77
CA GLN A 245 22.52 0.99 5.53
C GLN A 245 23.07 -0.44 5.61
N HIS A 246 23.73 -0.82 6.70
CA HIS A 246 24.25 -2.17 6.89
C HIS A 246 23.13 -3.23 7.00
N THR A 247 22.02 -2.93 7.68
CA THR A 247 20.85 -3.81 7.71
C THR A 247 20.26 -4.01 6.31
N LEU A 248 20.14 -2.94 5.52
CA LEU A 248 19.65 -3.03 4.14
C LEU A 248 20.61 -3.79 3.23
N ALA A 249 21.92 -3.60 3.41
CA ALA A 249 22.92 -4.38 2.70
C ALA A 249 22.80 -5.88 3.01
N HIS A 250 22.56 -6.26 4.27
CA HIS A 250 22.30 -7.65 4.63
C HIS A 250 21.08 -8.24 3.90
N LEU A 251 20.00 -7.45 3.74
CA LEU A 251 18.80 -7.88 3.01
C LEU A 251 19.01 -8.01 1.50
N LEU A 252 19.89 -7.20 0.92
CA LEU A 252 20.19 -7.17 -0.51
C LEU A 252 21.25 -8.20 -0.93
N ARG A 253 22.04 -8.72 0.01
CA ARG A 253 23.07 -9.73 -0.29
C ARG A 253 22.42 -10.98 -0.90
N PRO A 254 22.93 -11.49 -2.03
CA PRO A 254 22.50 -12.78 -2.56
C PRO A 254 22.65 -13.86 -1.48
N ARG A 255 21.57 -14.58 -1.18
CA ARG A 255 21.66 -15.68 -0.20
C ARG A 255 22.41 -16.85 -0.81
N ALA A 256 23.65 -17.04 -0.35
CA ALA A 256 24.42 -18.25 -0.60
C ALA A 256 23.60 -19.47 -0.15
N GLY A 257 23.19 -20.32 -1.10
CA GLY A 257 22.39 -21.52 -0.81
C GLY A 257 21.07 -21.63 -1.56
N ALA A 258 20.60 -20.56 -2.23
CA ALA A 258 19.50 -20.66 -3.19
C ALA A 258 19.95 -21.17 -4.58
N ALA A 259 21.23 -21.55 -4.70
CA ALA A 259 21.82 -22.18 -5.89
C ALA A 259 21.22 -23.57 -6.10
N GLY A 260 19.98 -23.62 -6.60
CA GLY A 260 19.42 -24.81 -7.21
C GLY A 260 20.25 -25.16 -8.44
N GLY A 261 21.03 -26.24 -8.35
CA GLY A 261 21.86 -26.73 -9.45
C GLY A 261 23.07 -25.84 -9.78
N ALA A 262 24.14 -26.46 -10.26
CA ALA A 262 25.43 -25.82 -10.53
C ALA A 262 25.45 -24.84 -11.73
N GLY A 263 24.38 -24.06 -11.97
CA GLY A 263 24.34 -23.20 -13.17
C GLY A 263 23.34 -22.04 -13.22
N SER A 264 22.44 -21.85 -12.25
CA SER A 264 21.52 -20.69 -12.28
C SER A 264 21.99 -19.59 -11.32
N GLU A 265 22.60 -18.55 -11.88
CA GLU A 265 22.98 -17.33 -11.15
C GLU A 265 21.74 -16.44 -10.97
N TRP A 266 21.30 -16.28 -9.73
CA TRP A 266 20.23 -15.34 -9.39
C TRP A 266 20.78 -13.92 -9.41
N ARG A 267 20.14 -13.04 -10.20
CA ARG A 267 20.41 -11.60 -10.18
C ARG A 267 19.49 -10.93 -9.16
N THR A 268 20.06 -10.15 -8.24
CA THR A 268 19.27 -9.33 -7.31
C THR A 268 19.02 -7.94 -7.90
N ALA A 269 17.80 -7.43 -7.77
CA ALA A 269 17.43 -6.06 -8.07
C ALA A 269 16.59 -5.46 -6.94
N ALA A 270 16.85 -4.19 -6.60
CA ALA A 270 16.03 -3.44 -5.66
C ALA A 270 14.91 -2.71 -6.41
N LEU A 271 13.70 -2.73 -5.87
CA LEU A 271 12.55 -1.98 -6.37
C LEU A 271 12.01 -1.09 -5.25
N LEU A 272 12.25 0.21 -5.34
CA LEU A 272 11.66 1.20 -4.44
C LEU A 272 10.33 1.69 -5.01
N LEU A 273 9.25 1.43 -4.28
CA LEU A 273 7.90 1.85 -4.68
C LEU A 273 7.41 3.02 -3.85
N HIS A 274 7.01 4.08 -4.54
CA HIS A 274 6.50 5.29 -3.93
C HIS A 274 5.51 5.97 -4.88
N GLU A 275 4.45 6.55 -4.35
CA GLU A 275 3.42 7.23 -5.16
C GLU A 275 3.99 8.44 -5.94
N ASP A 276 4.87 9.22 -5.31
CA ASP A 276 5.57 10.35 -5.95
C ASP A 276 6.67 9.99 -6.97
N CYS A 277 6.92 8.71 -7.24
CA CYS A 277 7.86 8.35 -8.30
C CYS A 277 7.31 8.80 -9.66
N ALA A 278 8.13 9.45 -10.49
CA ALA A 278 7.70 9.92 -11.80
C ALA A 278 7.45 8.78 -12.80
N ASP A 279 8.26 7.71 -12.71
CA ASP A 279 8.12 6.54 -13.57
C ASP A 279 7.04 5.59 -13.01
N GLU A 280 6.12 5.17 -13.86
CA GLU A 280 5.17 4.10 -13.57
C GLU A 280 5.81 2.74 -13.87
N LEU A 281 5.56 1.75 -13.01
CA LEU A 281 5.97 0.37 -13.24
C LEU A 281 5.14 -0.20 -14.40
N PRO A 282 5.74 -0.58 -15.54
CA PRO A 282 5.00 -0.95 -16.74
C PRO A 282 4.53 -2.41 -16.67
N VAL A 283 3.76 -2.74 -15.63
CA VAL A 283 3.15 -4.04 -15.38
C VAL A 283 1.70 -4.12 -15.84
N PHE A 284 1.07 -2.96 -16.09
CA PHE A 284 -0.30 -2.86 -16.62
C PHE A 284 -0.36 -2.54 -18.12
N VAL A 285 0.77 -2.22 -18.74
CA VAL A 285 0.83 -1.93 -20.18
C VAL A 285 0.69 -3.24 -20.94
N GLU A 286 -0.27 -3.31 -21.86
CA GLU A 286 -0.36 -4.40 -22.82
C GLU A 286 0.97 -4.51 -23.57
N ARG A 287 1.74 -5.55 -23.27
CA ARG A 287 2.96 -5.79 -24.02
C ARG A 287 2.59 -6.35 -25.38
N PRO A 288 3.16 -5.80 -26.47
CA PRO A 288 3.14 -6.53 -27.73
C PRO A 288 3.75 -7.92 -27.47
N PRO A 289 3.16 -8.98 -28.03
CA PRO A 289 3.63 -10.33 -27.81
C PRO A 289 5.10 -10.42 -28.21
N VAL A 290 5.98 -10.65 -27.22
CA VAL A 290 7.41 -10.84 -27.48
C VAL A 290 7.56 -12.02 -28.41
N SER A 291 8.26 -11.81 -29.53
CA SER A 291 8.42 -12.84 -30.54
C SER A 291 9.04 -14.10 -29.90
N ALA A 292 8.62 -15.29 -30.32
CA ALA A 292 9.18 -16.55 -29.78
C ALA A 292 10.72 -16.59 -29.94
N ARG A 293 11.24 -15.91 -30.97
CA ARG A 293 12.68 -15.79 -31.24
C ARG A 293 13.40 -14.92 -30.21
N GLU A 294 12.85 -13.78 -29.82
CA GLU A 294 13.42 -12.94 -28.75
C GLU A 294 13.39 -13.65 -27.40
N ARG A 295 12.34 -14.44 -27.12
CA ARG A 295 12.26 -15.27 -25.92
C ARG A 295 13.33 -16.36 -25.87
N ALA A 296 13.59 -17.04 -26.99
CA ALA A 296 14.59 -18.11 -27.05
C ALA A 296 16.04 -17.61 -27.01
N ALA A 297 16.29 -16.36 -27.43
CA ALA A 297 17.65 -15.83 -27.58
C ALA A 297 18.26 -15.30 -26.27
N ARG A 298 17.47 -15.12 -25.20
CA ARG A 298 17.96 -14.57 -23.92
C ARG A 298 17.89 -15.64 -22.84
N PRO A 299 19.01 -16.29 -22.45
CA PRO A 299 19.06 -17.03 -21.20
C PRO A 299 18.65 -16.07 -20.11
N SER A 300 17.58 -16.44 -19.43
CA SER A 300 16.81 -15.55 -18.61
C SER A 300 17.24 -15.81 -17.17
N PRO A 301 18.16 -15.00 -16.60
CA PRO A 301 18.63 -15.24 -15.25
C PRO A 301 17.46 -15.13 -14.28
N CYS A 302 17.37 -16.05 -13.34
CA CYS A 302 16.37 -15.94 -12.28
C CYS A 302 16.55 -14.60 -11.56
N LEU A 303 15.46 -13.85 -11.41
CA LEU A 303 15.50 -12.49 -10.87
C LEU A 303 14.93 -12.49 -9.46
N HIS A 304 15.74 -12.10 -8.49
CA HIS A 304 15.30 -11.84 -7.13
C HIS A 304 15.05 -10.35 -6.96
N VAL A 305 13.78 -9.97 -6.78
CA VAL A 305 13.36 -8.59 -6.57
C VAL A 305 13.20 -8.34 -5.07
N VAL A 306 13.95 -7.38 -4.53
CA VAL A 306 13.73 -6.89 -3.17
C VAL A 306 12.94 -5.59 -3.26
N ALA A 307 11.63 -5.67 -2.97
CA ALA A 307 10.70 -4.55 -3.05
C ALA A 307 10.63 -3.81 -1.71
N PHE A 308 10.97 -2.53 -1.70
CA PHE A 308 10.99 -1.65 -0.53
C PHE A 308 9.78 -0.71 -0.56
N LEU A 309 9.01 -0.70 0.53
CA LEU A 309 7.82 0.13 0.68
C LEU A 309 7.69 0.67 2.11
N GLY A 310 7.04 1.83 2.22
CA GLY A 310 6.47 2.28 3.47
C GLY A 310 5.28 1.42 3.90
N ALA A 311 5.22 0.99 5.15
CA ALA A 311 4.17 0.06 5.60
C ALA A 311 2.82 0.76 5.81
N VAL A 312 2.82 1.81 6.64
CA VAL A 312 1.65 2.60 7.07
C VAL A 312 1.93 4.11 6.94
N ARG A 313 3.20 4.43 6.73
CA ARG A 313 3.74 5.76 6.44
C ARG A 313 4.64 5.61 5.23
N ASP A 314 4.95 6.73 4.59
CA ASP A 314 5.98 6.77 3.57
C ASP A 314 7.37 6.51 4.16
N MET A 315 8.28 6.10 3.28
CA MET A 315 9.69 6.05 3.62
C MET A 315 10.20 7.46 3.86
N THR A 316 11.06 7.61 4.86
CA THR A 316 11.75 8.87 5.12
C THR A 316 12.90 9.05 4.14
N ASP A 317 13.32 10.29 3.90
CA ASP A 317 14.49 10.59 3.07
C ASP A 317 15.76 9.88 3.57
N ALA A 318 15.88 9.68 4.88
CA ALA A 318 17.00 8.95 5.49
C ALA A 318 16.98 7.45 5.14
N GLU A 319 15.80 6.83 5.10
CA GLU A 319 15.62 5.43 4.70
C GLU A 319 15.87 5.23 3.21
N ASP A 320 15.33 6.13 2.38
CA ASP A 320 15.57 6.16 0.94
C ASP A 320 17.07 6.33 0.63
N LEU A 321 17.76 7.23 1.33
CA LEU A 321 19.20 7.46 1.17
C LEU A 321 20.04 6.26 1.63
N ALA A 322 19.69 5.65 2.77
CA ALA A 322 20.37 4.47 3.28
C ALA A 322 20.22 3.28 2.31
N LEU A 323 19.05 3.11 1.70
CA LEU A 323 18.81 2.10 0.68
C LEU A 323 19.68 2.35 -0.56
N ALA A 324 19.70 3.58 -1.07
CA ALA A 324 20.52 3.94 -2.22
C ALA A 324 22.02 3.67 -1.96
N ARG A 325 22.52 3.99 -0.76
CA ARG A 325 23.91 3.71 -0.36
C ARG A 325 24.18 2.21 -0.26
N ALA A 326 23.25 1.42 0.30
CA ALA A 326 23.38 -0.03 0.39
C ALA A 326 23.41 -0.69 -1.00
N CYS A 327 22.52 -0.27 -1.91
CA CYS A 327 22.51 -0.73 -3.30
C CYS A 327 23.82 -0.39 -4.01
N ALA A 328 24.31 0.85 -3.88
CA ALA A 328 25.56 1.28 -4.50
C ALA A 328 26.77 0.49 -3.97
N ALA A 329 26.84 0.26 -2.65
CA ALA A 329 27.92 -0.51 -2.03
C ALA A 329 27.97 -1.97 -2.50
N LEU A 330 26.81 -2.57 -2.82
CA LEU A 330 26.71 -3.96 -3.27
C LEU A 330 26.66 -4.12 -4.80
N GLY A 331 26.69 -3.02 -5.56
CA GLY A 331 26.47 -3.06 -7.01
C GLY A 331 25.07 -3.57 -7.41
N VAL A 332 24.08 -3.50 -6.50
CA VAL A 332 22.71 -3.95 -6.77
C VAL A 332 21.96 -2.83 -7.51
N PRO A 333 21.42 -3.08 -8.71
CA PRO A 333 20.64 -2.07 -9.42
C PRO A 333 19.35 -1.76 -8.66
N ILE A 334 19.00 -0.48 -8.59
CA ILE A 334 17.76 0.01 -7.98
C ILE A 334 16.87 0.67 -9.02
N ALA A 335 15.63 0.21 -9.12
CA ALA A 335 14.57 0.89 -9.86
C ALA A 335 13.67 1.63 -8.87
N THR A 336 13.25 2.84 -9.24
CA THR A 336 12.26 3.63 -8.51
C THR A 336 11.03 3.74 -9.39
N ALA A 337 9.86 3.35 -8.90
CA ALA A 337 8.62 3.46 -9.67
C ALA A 337 7.42 3.72 -8.76
N ASN A 338 6.34 4.24 -9.33
CA ASN A 338 5.01 4.12 -8.75
C ASN A 338 4.35 2.88 -9.36
N LEU A 339 3.39 2.25 -8.67
CA LEU A 339 2.63 1.13 -9.24
C LEU A 339 1.50 1.62 -10.18
N GLY A 340 1.41 2.92 -10.42
CA GLY A 340 0.27 3.54 -11.11
C GLY A 340 -0.80 4.03 -10.14
N ARG A 341 -1.91 4.50 -10.70
CA ARG A 341 -2.97 5.25 -10.00
C ARG A 341 -3.85 4.41 -9.06
N THR A 342 -3.59 3.11 -8.93
CA THR A 342 -4.61 2.13 -8.51
C THR A 342 -4.49 1.66 -7.06
N ALA A 343 -3.35 1.87 -6.40
CA ALA A 343 -3.05 1.19 -5.14
C ALA A 343 -2.75 2.14 -3.97
N GLU A 344 -3.79 2.51 -3.22
CA GLU A 344 -3.69 3.39 -2.03
C GLU A 344 -3.21 2.68 -0.75
N PHE A 345 -3.10 1.34 -0.76
CA PHE A 345 -2.76 0.57 0.45
C PHE A 345 -1.60 -0.36 0.15
N THR A 346 -0.58 -0.36 1.02
CA THR A 346 0.64 -1.15 0.88
C THR A 346 0.36 -2.64 0.65
N SER A 347 -0.61 -3.24 1.35
CA SER A 347 -0.98 -4.65 1.14
C SER A 347 -1.52 -4.93 -0.27
N LYS A 348 -2.19 -3.97 -0.90
CA LYS A 348 -2.66 -4.08 -2.30
C LYS A 348 -1.51 -3.94 -3.28
N ILE A 349 -0.59 -3.01 -3.00
CA ILE A 349 0.63 -2.82 -3.79
C ILE A 349 1.41 -4.15 -3.82
N MET A 350 1.64 -4.75 -2.65
CA MET A 350 2.32 -6.03 -2.51
C MET A 350 1.59 -7.16 -3.25
N ALA A 351 0.27 -7.27 -3.09
CA ALA A 351 -0.53 -8.29 -3.79
C ALA A 351 -0.45 -8.14 -5.32
N ALA A 352 -0.48 -6.92 -5.85
CA ALA A 352 -0.32 -6.66 -7.27
C ALA A 352 1.07 -7.04 -7.78
N ILE A 353 2.13 -6.71 -7.03
CA ILE A 353 3.51 -7.10 -7.39
C ILE A 353 3.66 -8.61 -7.38
N ALA A 354 3.15 -9.29 -6.35
CA ALA A 354 3.15 -10.75 -6.28
C ALA A 354 2.37 -11.35 -7.45
N PHE A 355 1.21 -10.80 -7.80
CA PHE A 355 0.46 -11.22 -8.98
C PHE A 355 1.28 -11.06 -10.27
N HIS A 356 1.92 -9.90 -10.49
CA HIS A 356 2.73 -9.66 -11.69
C HIS A 356 4.04 -10.47 -11.72
N ALA A 357 4.61 -10.82 -10.56
CA ALA A 357 5.72 -11.75 -10.47
C ALA A 357 5.27 -13.15 -10.88
N ARG A 358 4.16 -13.64 -10.33
CA ARG A 358 3.54 -14.92 -10.71
C ARG A 358 3.16 -14.98 -12.19
N ALA A 359 2.64 -13.88 -12.73
CA ALA A 359 2.28 -13.74 -14.14
C ALA A 359 3.49 -13.50 -15.06
N ARG A 360 4.72 -13.50 -14.53
CA ARG A 360 5.97 -13.27 -15.28
C ARG A 360 6.04 -11.93 -16.02
N VAL A 361 5.27 -10.94 -15.55
CA VAL A 361 5.25 -9.58 -16.11
C VAL A 361 6.27 -8.66 -15.40
N LEU A 362 6.45 -8.86 -14.09
CA LEU A 362 7.28 -8.01 -13.23
C LEU A 362 8.75 -8.00 -13.67
N GLY A 363 9.35 -9.17 -13.92
CA GLY A 363 10.77 -9.28 -14.28
C GLY A 363 11.14 -8.42 -15.49
N PRO A 364 10.49 -8.61 -16.66
CA PRO A 364 10.78 -7.77 -17.81
C PRO A 364 10.31 -6.30 -17.65
N ALA A 365 9.36 -6.00 -16.75
CA ALA A 365 9.00 -4.60 -16.44
C ALA A 365 10.13 -3.88 -15.72
N LEU A 366 10.70 -4.56 -14.73
CA LEU A 366 11.82 -4.05 -13.96
C LEU A 366 13.08 -3.96 -14.83
N ASP A 367 13.35 -4.96 -15.66
CA ASP A 367 14.47 -4.95 -16.61
C ASP A 367 14.38 -3.76 -17.55
N GLY A 368 13.20 -3.47 -18.09
CA GLY A 368 12.95 -2.30 -18.93
C GLY A 368 13.23 -0.99 -18.21
N LEU A 369 12.84 -0.86 -16.94
CA LEU A 369 13.15 0.33 -16.14
C LEU A 369 14.64 0.48 -15.83
N LEU A 370 15.32 -0.62 -15.51
CA LEU A 370 16.75 -0.63 -15.18
C LEU A 370 17.65 -0.32 -16.38
N HIS A 371 17.24 -0.72 -17.59
CA HIS A 371 18.02 -0.51 -18.81
C HIS A 371 17.54 0.67 -19.66
N ARG A 372 16.41 1.31 -19.32
CA ARG A 372 15.97 2.50 -20.04
C ARG A 372 17.08 3.55 -19.95
N PRO A 373 17.67 3.98 -21.09
CA PRO A 373 18.62 5.06 -21.06
C PRO A 373 17.90 6.25 -20.43
N ARG A 374 18.41 6.73 -19.29
CA ARG A 374 17.87 7.92 -18.65
C ARG A 374 17.93 9.01 -19.70
N ALA A 375 16.78 9.31 -20.31
CA ALA A 375 16.68 10.33 -21.35
C ALA A 375 17.37 11.55 -20.77
N ALA A 376 18.48 11.95 -21.39
CA ALA A 376 19.32 13.03 -20.90
C ALA A 376 18.38 14.20 -20.69
N SER A 377 18.07 14.46 -19.42
CA SER A 377 17.02 15.41 -19.09
C SER A 377 17.45 16.73 -19.67
N SER A 378 16.70 17.15 -20.67
CA SER A 378 17.00 18.30 -21.50
C SER A 378 17.26 19.52 -20.61
N GLY A 379 18.54 19.91 -20.57
CA GLY A 379 19.09 21.23 -20.23
C GLY A 379 18.48 22.01 -19.06
N ALA A 380 19.22 22.09 -17.94
CA ALA A 380 19.34 23.33 -17.15
C ALA A 380 20.37 23.25 -16.00
N GLU A 381 20.76 22.08 -15.49
CA GLU A 381 21.61 21.98 -14.28
C GLU A 381 22.79 21.01 -14.47
N ALA A 382 23.71 21.36 -15.36
CA ALA A 382 24.97 20.63 -15.54
C ALA A 382 26.16 21.48 -15.11
N GLU A 383 26.31 21.70 -13.79
CA GLU A 383 27.61 22.01 -13.18
C GLU A 383 27.75 21.23 -11.87
N GLY A 384 28.63 20.21 -11.88
CA GLY A 384 28.94 19.39 -10.72
C GLY A 384 29.10 17.91 -11.06
N ALA A 385 30.17 17.56 -11.78
CA ALA A 385 30.56 16.17 -12.01
C ALA A 385 31.03 15.53 -10.70
N GLY A 386 30.12 14.88 -9.98
CA GLY A 386 30.45 14.12 -8.77
C GLY A 386 29.24 13.30 -8.28
N SER A 387 29.31 11.98 -8.48
CA SER A 387 28.34 10.95 -8.03
C SER A 387 27.07 10.76 -8.87
N VAL A 388 27.12 9.74 -9.74
CA VAL A 388 25.99 9.18 -10.51
C VAL A 388 24.86 8.64 -9.61
N VAL A 389 25.11 8.47 -8.31
CA VAL A 389 24.15 7.90 -7.35
C VAL A 389 23.16 8.97 -6.83
N ALA A 390 23.49 10.27 -6.88
CA ALA A 390 22.69 11.32 -6.22
C ALA A 390 21.65 12.03 -7.13
N ALA A 391 21.76 11.93 -8.45
CA ALA A 391 20.95 12.70 -9.40
C ALA A 391 19.42 12.44 -9.39
N PRO A 392 18.92 11.19 -9.31
CA PRO A 392 17.47 10.95 -9.21
C PRO A 392 16.89 11.42 -7.86
N PHE A 393 17.74 11.55 -6.84
CA PHE A 393 17.34 11.87 -5.46
C PHE A 393 17.07 13.36 -5.25
N ARG A 394 17.88 14.24 -5.85
CA ARG A 394 17.69 15.70 -5.76
C ARG A 394 16.37 16.18 -6.36
N ARG A 395 15.76 15.43 -7.29
CA ARG A 395 14.50 15.80 -7.95
C ARG A 395 13.27 15.72 -7.07
N ARG A 396 13.24 14.90 -6.01
CA ARG A 396 12.08 14.86 -5.09
C ARG A 396 11.96 16.12 -4.23
N LEU A 397 13.07 16.78 -3.91
CA LEU A 397 13.06 17.93 -2.98
C LEU A 397 12.65 19.25 -3.64
N ALA A 398 12.76 19.39 -4.97
CA ALA A 398 12.52 20.66 -5.68
C ALA A 398 11.03 21.04 -5.91
N PRO A 399 10.09 20.12 -6.21
CA PRO A 399 8.70 20.48 -6.53
C PRO A 399 7.83 20.81 -5.30
N ILE A 400 8.10 20.20 -4.15
CA ILE A 400 7.30 20.35 -2.92
C ILE A 400 7.35 21.79 -2.37
N ALA A 401 8.44 22.52 -2.64
CA ALA A 401 8.57 23.93 -2.27
C ALA A 401 7.70 24.88 -3.14
N ARG A 402 7.30 24.47 -4.35
CA ARG A 402 6.56 25.33 -5.31
C ARG A 402 5.04 25.16 -5.25
N ALA A 403 4.53 24.02 -4.81
CA ALA A 403 3.09 23.72 -4.81
C ALA A 403 2.27 24.45 -3.72
N ARG A 404 2.89 25.14 -2.77
CA ARG A 404 2.22 25.82 -1.63
C ARG A 404 1.78 27.26 -1.89
N ALA A 405 1.92 27.81 -3.10
CA ALA A 405 1.86 29.27 -3.31
C ALA A 405 0.86 29.79 -4.37
N ALA A 406 -0.16 29.04 -4.80
CA ALA A 406 -1.11 29.53 -5.82
C ALA A 406 -2.57 29.62 -5.31
N PRO A 407 -3.25 30.78 -5.41
CA PRO A 407 -4.68 30.93 -5.12
C PRO A 407 -5.55 30.56 -6.32
N ARG A 408 -6.74 29.99 -6.08
CA ARG A 408 -7.73 29.61 -7.10
C ARG A 408 -8.85 30.66 -7.19
N ALA A 409 -9.28 30.97 -8.42
CA ALA A 409 -10.37 31.90 -8.73
C ALA A 409 -11.60 31.16 -9.29
N ASP A 410 -12.78 31.68 -8.96
CA ASP A 410 -14.11 31.18 -9.33
C ASP A 410 -14.51 31.56 -10.77
N ALA A 411 -15.24 30.66 -11.45
CA ALA A 411 -16.10 31.01 -12.58
C ALA A 411 -17.24 29.98 -12.74
N ALA A 412 -18.47 30.50 -12.85
CA ALA A 412 -19.69 29.76 -13.10
C ALA A 412 -20.31 30.18 -14.45
N ALA A 413 -20.93 29.21 -15.13
CA ALA A 413 -22.20 29.28 -15.90
C ALA A 413 -22.18 28.29 -17.08
N ILE A 414 -23.24 27.48 -17.24
CA ILE A 414 -23.96 27.21 -18.51
C ILE A 414 -25.18 26.29 -18.21
N ASP A 415 -26.19 26.51 -19.05
CA ASP A 415 -27.61 26.16 -19.02
C ASP A 415 -27.96 24.66 -19.22
N ALA A 416 -29.15 24.26 -18.79
CA ALA A 416 -29.61 22.87 -18.72
C ALA A 416 -30.70 22.53 -19.75
N ALA A 417 -30.45 21.53 -20.61
CA ALA A 417 -31.50 20.81 -21.33
C ALA A 417 -31.13 19.33 -21.55
N ARG A 418 -32.01 18.43 -21.07
CA ARG A 418 -32.02 16.94 -21.20
C ARG A 418 -30.78 16.20 -20.66
N VAL A 419 -30.91 15.63 -19.46
CA VAL A 419 -29.96 14.65 -18.90
C VAL A 419 -30.05 13.33 -19.67
N VAL A 420 -29.27 13.22 -20.73
CA VAL A 420 -28.81 11.91 -21.22
C VAL A 420 -27.76 11.46 -20.22
N ARG A 421 -28.05 10.43 -19.40
CA ARG A 421 -27.04 9.85 -18.50
C ARG A 421 -25.86 9.41 -19.37
N ALA A 422 -24.69 9.98 -19.12
CA ALA A 422 -23.46 9.53 -19.76
C ALA A 422 -23.27 8.04 -19.46
N PRO A 423 -22.85 7.22 -20.44
CA PRO A 423 -22.56 5.82 -20.18
C PRO A 423 -21.48 5.70 -19.09
N PRO A 424 -21.57 4.70 -18.21
CA PRO A 424 -20.57 4.48 -17.17
C PRO A 424 -19.18 4.23 -17.77
N LEU A 425 -18.11 4.71 -17.13
CA LEU A 425 -16.72 4.49 -17.55
C LEU A 425 -16.35 3.01 -17.52
N LEU A 426 -16.86 2.35 -16.50
CA LEU A 426 -16.63 0.94 -16.22
C LEU A 426 -17.95 0.36 -15.72
N HIS A 427 -18.50 -0.57 -16.49
CA HIS A 427 -19.65 -1.37 -16.08
C HIS A 427 -19.19 -2.81 -15.92
N VAL A 428 -19.07 -3.27 -14.69
CA VAL A 428 -18.76 -4.66 -14.39
C VAL A 428 -20.05 -5.41 -14.16
N VAL A 429 -20.23 -6.55 -14.82
CA VAL A 429 -21.35 -7.45 -14.58
C VAL A 429 -20.81 -8.73 -13.99
N ALA A 430 -21.26 -9.10 -12.79
CA ALA A 430 -20.86 -10.34 -12.14
C ALA A 430 -22.03 -11.28 -11.91
N ALA A 431 -21.89 -12.48 -12.46
CA ALA A 431 -22.72 -13.61 -12.12
C ALA A 431 -22.30 -14.17 -10.76
N ILE A 432 -23.24 -14.44 -9.87
CA ILE A 432 -22.97 -14.99 -8.55
C ILE A 432 -23.85 -16.22 -8.34
N HIS A 433 -23.21 -17.35 -8.11
CA HIS A 433 -23.85 -18.60 -7.68
C HIS A 433 -24.26 -18.56 -6.19
N LEU A 434 -24.85 -17.44 -5.74
CA LEU A 434 -25.45 -17.30 -4.42
C LEU A 434 -26.93 -16.99 -4.58
N GLY A 435 -27.76 -17.77 -3.91
CA GLY A 435 -29.16 -17.48 -3.67
C GLY A 435 -29.34 -16.26 -2.76
N ALA A 436 -30.51 -15.64 -2.83
CA ALA A 436 -30.83 -14.52 -1.94
C ALA A 436 -30.81 -14.94 -0.46
N HIS A 437 -31.26 -16.17 -0.16
CA HIS A 437 -31.28 -16.70 1.20
C HIS A 437 -29.88 -16.91 1.77
N GLU A 438 -28.93 -17.40 0.97
CA GLU A 438 -27.53 -17.59 1.41
C GLU A 438 -26.88 -16.24 1.72
N LEU A 439 -27.18 -15.20 0.96
CA LEU A 439 -26.70 -13.86 1.27
C LEU A 439 -27.28 -13.32 2.59
N ASP A 440 -28.53 -13.68 2.92
CA ASP A 440 -29.16 -13.32 4.20
C ASP A 440 -28.55 -14.09 5.38
N ASP A 441 -28.24 -15.36 5.18
CA ASP A 441 -27.54 -16.17 6.18
C ASP A 441 -26.11 -15.66 6.40
N ALA A 442 -25.43 -15.19 5.34
CA ALA A 442 -24.12 -14.55 5.45
C ALA A 442 -24.18 -13.25 6.27
N ARG A 443 -25.31 -12.51 6.19
CA ARG A 443 -25.54 -11.25 6.92
C ARG A 443 -25.66 -11.44 8.43
N ASP A 444 -26.25 -12.55 8.87
CA ASP A 444 -26.48 -12.83 10.28
C ASP A 444 -25.21 -13.37 10.95
N LEU A 445 -24.58 -12.53 11.78
CA LEU A 445 -23.35 -12.89 12.49
C LEU A 445 -23.58 -13.96 13.58
N SER A 446 -24.82 -14.11 14.05
CA SER A 446 -25.17 -14.89 15.24
C SER A 446 -25.49 -16.36 14.96
N ARG A 447 -25.75 -16.72 13.71
CA ARG A 447 -26.09 -18.09 13.31
C ARG A 447 -24.81 -18.91 13.13
N GLY A 448 -24.83 -20.17 13.57
CA GLY A 448 -23.67 -21.08 13.62
C GLY A 448 -23.11 -21.51 12.25
N GLY A 449 -22.75 -22.80 12.10
CA GLY A 449 -21.97 -23.30 10.96
C GLY A 449 -22.47 -22.93 9.55
N ALA A 450 -23.79 -22.86 9.33
CA ALA A 450 -24.37 -22.47 8.03
C ALA A 450 -24.01 -21.03 7.62
N ALA A 451 -23.97 -20.08 8.55
CA ALA A 451 -23.59 -18.71 8.26
C ALA A 451 -22.11 -18.59 7.89
N HIS A 452 -21.26 -19.49 8.39
CA HIS A 452 -19.85 -19.51 8.05
C HIS A 452 -19.62 -19.93 6.59
N ALA A 453 -20.30 -20.99 6.15
CA ALA A 453 -20.25 -21.43 4.74
C ALA A 453 -20.80 -20.34 3.80
N ALA A 454 -21.94 -19.74 4.15
CA ALA A 454 -22.52 -18.64 3.39
C ALA A 454 -21.58 -17.41 3.31
N ARG A 455 -20.86 -17.07 4.39
CA ARG A 455 -19.86 -15.99 4.37
C ARG A 455 -18.66 -16.33 3.49
N ALA A 456 -18.17 -17.56 3.55
CA ALA A 456 -17.08 -18.00 2.69
C ALA A 456 -17.46 -17.83 1.21
N ALA A 457 -18.69 -18.20 0.84
CA ALA A 457 -19.21 -18.02 -0.50
C ALA A 457 -19.46 -16.55 -0.87
N ALA A 458 -19.87 -15.70 0.09
CA ALA A 458 -20.09 -14.26 -0.13
C ALA A 458 -18.80 -13.42 -0.18
N HIS A 459 -17.66 -13.96 0.24
CA HIS A 459 -16.41 -13.22 0.32
C HIS A 459 -15.83 -12.81 -1.06
N PRO A 460 -15.85 -13.65 -2.12
CA PRO A 460 -15.53 -13.23 -3.49
C PRO A 460 -16.38 -12.04 -3.97
N LEU A 461 -17.68 -12.06 -3.65
CA LEU A 461 -18.60 -10.97 -3.96
C LEU A 461 -18.18 -9.66 -3.27
N LEU A 462 -17.89 -9.72 -1.97
CA LEU A 462 -17.43 -8.54 -1.22
C LEU A 462 -16.13 -7.98 -1.78
N ARG A 463 -15.18 -8.86 -2.15
CA ARG A 463 -13.93 -8.45 -2.80
C ARG A 463 -14.20 -7.77 -4.14
N LEU A 464 -15.12 -8.30 -4.94
CA LEU A 464 -15.49 -7.67 -6.21
C LEU A 464 -16.11 -6.28 -6.00
N VAL A 465 -17.07 -6.14 -5.08
CA VAL A 465 -17.69 -4.85 -4.74
C VAL A 465 -16.64 -3.83 -4.30
N VAL A 466 -15.72 -4.26 -3.43
CA VAL A 466 -14.63 -3.40 -2.97
C VAL A 466 -13.69 -3.02 -4.12
N CYS A 467 -13.34 -3.95 -5.00
CA CYS A 467 -12.45 -3.70 -6.13
C CYS A 467 -13.08 -2.82 -7.20
N ALA A 468 -14.34 -3.07 -7.57
CA ALA A 468 -15.03 -2.33 -8.62
C ALA A 468 -15.51 -0.95 -8.14
N LEU A 469 -16.13 -0.87 -6.96
CA LEU A 469 -16.82 0.35 -6.52
C LEU A 469 -16.04 1.14 -5.48
N TRP A 470 -15.40 0.48 -4.51
CA TRP A 470 -14.77 1.23 -3.41
C TRP A 470 -13.37 1.75 -3.75
N ARG A 471 -12.72 1.18 -4.79
CA ARG A 471 -11.32 1.46 -5.15
C ARG A 471 -11.14 2.22 -6.47
N SER A 472 -12.23 2.56 -7.15
CA SER A 472 -12.23 3.34 -8.39
C SER A 472 -12.01 4.83 -8.06
N ARG A 473 -10.77 5.25 -7.77
CA ARG A 473 -10.40 6.69 -7.75
C ARG A 473 -10.36 7.29 -9.16
N LEU A 474 -10.32 6.45 -10.19
CA LEU A 474 -10.25 6.83 -11.61
C LEU A 474 -11.39 7.75 -12.05
N ALA A 475 -12.55 7.72 -11.39
CA ALA A 475 -13.72 8.47 -11.82
C ALA A 475 -13.77 9.92 -11.30
N GLY A 476 -13.16 10.21 -10.14
CA GLY A 476 -13.31 11.52 -9.48
C GLY A 476 -12.43 12.65 -10.06
N GLU A 477 -11.32 12.31 -10.71
CA GLU A 477 -10.34 13.29 -11.20
C GLU A 477 -10.31 13.44 -12.72
N VAL A 478 -10.81 12.47 -13.51
CA VAL A 478 -10.99 12.66 -14.96
C VAL A 478 -11.96 13.82 -15.23
N THR A 479 -12.97 13.99 -14.38
CA THR A 479 -13.87 15.16 -14.42
C THR A 479 -13.13 16.46 -14.07
N ALA A 480 -12.30 16.46 -13.01
CA ALA A 480 -11.52 17.65 -12.62
C ALA A 480 -10.45 18.06 -13.65
N SER A 481 -9.88 17.10 -14.39
CA SER A 481 -8.89 17.31 -15.44
C SER A 481 -9.51 17.80 -16.75
N VAL A 482 -10.67 17.26 -17.14
CA VAL A 482 -11.38 17.68 -18.36
C VAL A 482 -11.95 19.10 -18.19
N ASP A 483 -12.41 19.45 -16.98
CA ASP A 483 -12.84 20.81 -16.66
C ASP A 483 -11.68 21.82 -16.62
N ALA A 484 -10.43 21.36 -16.46
CA ALA A 484 -9.24 22.22 -16.43
C ALA A 484 -8.63 22.50 -17.82
N GLU A 485 -8.95 21.71 -18.85
CA GLU A 485 -8.35 21.82 -20.19
C GLU A 485 -9.27 22.43 -21.26
N LEU A 486 -10.52 22.80 -20.93
CA LEU A 486 -11.38 23.54 -21.85
C LEU A 486 -10.97 25.03 -21.87
N PRO A 487 -10.51 25.58 -23.02
CA PRO A 487 -10.19 26.99 -23.12
C PRO A 487 -11.47 27.81 -23.00
N ALA A 488 -11.51 28.75 -22.05
CA ALA A 488 -12.52 29.77 -21.96
C ALA A 488 -12.50 30.64 -23.24
N GLY A 489 -13.37 30.34 -24.21
CA GLY A 489 -13.60 31.23 -25.34
C GLY A 489 -13.94 30.55 -26.66
N ARG A 490 -15.23 30.27 -26.87
CA ARG A 490 -15.91 30.47 -28.16
C ARG A 490 -17.43 30.43 -27.94
N ALA A 491 -17.99 31.58 -27.63
CA ALA A 491 -19.43 31.80 -27.71
C ALA A 491 -19.83 31.83 -29.19
N TYR A 492 -20.74 30.93 -29.59
CA TYR A 492 -21.52 31.09 -30.80
C TYR A 492 -22.60 32.13 -30.50
N ALA A 493 -22.51 33.29 -31.14
CA ALA A 493 -23.59 34.28 -31.10
C ALA A 493 -24.75 33.77 -31.98
N ALA A 494 -25.92 33.63 -31.37
CA ALA A 494 -27.19 33.55 -32.08
C ALA A 494 -28.16 34.50 -31.38
N ASP A 495 -28.65 35.47 -32.15
CA ASP A 495 -29.68 36.43 -31.78
C ASP A 495 -30.98 35.72 -31.38
N ALA A 496 -31.55 36.11 -30.24
CA ALA A 496 -33.01 36.25 -30.08
C ALA A 496 -33.32 37.05 -28.79
N ALA A 497 -34.07 38.13 -28.97
CA ALA A 497 -34.63 38.97 -27.93
C ALA A 497 -35.81 38.31 -27.20
N GLY A 498 -36.05 38.70 -25.94
CA GLY A 498 -37.40 38.75 -25.36
C GLY A 498 -37.60 38.25 -23.93
N ALA A 499 -37.74 39.23 -23.02
CA ALA A 499 -38.72 39.36 -21.92
C ALA A 499 -38.78 38.36 -20.73
N ASP A 500 -38.54 38.95 -19.55
CA ASP A 500 -39.29 38.92 -18.27
C ASP A 500 -39.46 37.63 -17.44
N GLY A 501 -38.70 37.60 -16.33
CA GLY A 501 -39.26 37.59 -14.97
C GLY A 501 -39.85 36.30 -14.41
N VAL A 502 -39.02 35.43 -13.80
CA VAL A 502 -39.48 34.40 -12.84
C VAL A 502 -38.44 34.19 -11.73
N GLU A 503 -38.92 34.05 -10.49
CA GLU A 503 -38.18 33.95 -9.23
C GLU A 503 -37.24 32.74 -9.12
N ALA A 504 -36.14 32.95 -8.40
CA ALA A 504 -35.04 32.01 -8.19
C ALA A 504 -35.43 30.82 -7.31
N GLY A 505 -35.49 29.62 -7.90
CA GLY A 505 -35.48 28.35 -7.18
C GLY A 505 -34.05 27.84 -7.00
N ALA A 506 -33.66 27.57 -5.75
CA ALA A 506 -32.35 27.00 -5.40
C ALA A 506 -32.22 25.55 -5.92
N GLY A 507 -31.58 25.38 -7.09
CA GLY A 507 -31.22 24.08 -7.64
C GLY A 507 -29.80 23.68 -7.26
N THR A 508 -29.63 22.52 -6.64
CA THR A 508 -28.33 21.88 -6.36
C THR A 508 -27.65 21.44 -7.66
N PRO A 509 -26.32 21.69 -7.83
CA PRO A 509 -25.62 21.32 -9.06
C PRO A 509 -25.52 19.79 -9.21
N THR A 510 -26.12 19.25 -10.28
CA THR A 510 -25.91 17.85 -10.68
C THR A 510 -24.69 17.75 -11.58
N GLN A 511 -23.52 17.47 -11.00
CA GLN A 511 -22.33 17.08 -11.76
C GLN A 511 -22.64 15.79 -12.55
N SER A 512 -22.50 15.81 -13.87
CA SER A 512 -22.50 14.62 -14.72
C SER A 512 -21.20 13.86 -14.54
N GLY A 513 -21.02 13.32 -13.33
CA GLY A 513 -19.85 12.57 -12.94
C GLY A 513 -19.79 11.24 -13.69
N VAL A 514 -18.61 10.96 -14.22
CA VAL A 514 -18.21 9.63 -14.65
C VAL A 514 -18.47 8.66 -13.47
N CYS A 515 -19.24 7.59 -13.69
CA CYS A 515 -19.66 6.69 -12.61
C CYS A 515 -19.24 5.25 -12.94
N THR A 516 -18.63 4.57 -11.98
CA THR A 516 -18.42 3.12 -12.04
C THR A 516 -19.66 2.42 -11.53
N VAL A 517 -20.14 1.44 -12.30
CA VAL A 517 -21.35 0.68 -12.02
C VAL A 517 -21.01 -0.80 -11.94
N LEU A 518 -21.48 -1.47 -10.89
CA LEU A 518 -21.37 -2.91 -10.71
C LEU A 518 -22.75 -3.51 -10.69
N THR A 519 -23.03 -4.39 -11.64
CA THR A 519 -24.28 -5.16 -11.67
C THR A 519 -24.01 -6.60 -11.26
N LEU A 520 -24.71 -7.05 -10.23
CA LEU A 520 -24.63 -8.39 -9.68
C LEU A 520 -25.89 -9.15 -10.09
N ALA A 521 -25.72 -10.27 -10.80
CA ALA A 521 -26.80 -11.17 -11.18
C ALA A 521 -26.71 -12.43 -10.30
N PHE A 522 -27.71 -12.64 -9.45
CA PHE A 522 -27.77 -13.77 -8.53
C PHE A 522 -28.40 -14.99 -9.19
N ALA A 523 -28.04 -16.19 -8.72
CA ALA A 523 -28.62 -17.46 -9.19
C ALA A 523 -30.17 -17.49 -9.13
N CYS A 524 -30.77 -16.77 -8.17
CA CYS A 524 -32.23 -16.62 -8.06
C CYS A 524 -32.86 -15.69 -9.13
N GLY A 525 -32.10 -15.24 -10.13
CA GLY A 525 -32.59 -14.38 -11.21
C GLY A 525 -32.73 -12.91 -10.85
N ARG A 526 -32.40 -12.54 -9.61
CA ARG A 526 -32.39 -11.14 -9.16
C ARG A 526 -31.15 -10.42 -9.67
N VAL A 527 -31.31 -9.14 -9.98
CA VAL A 527 -30.23 -8.26 -10.42
C VAL A 527 -30.13 -7.09 -9.46
N LEU A 528 -28.94 -6.87 -8.92
CA LEU A 528 -28.61 -5.70 -8.10
C LEU A 528 -27.62 -4.84 -8.84
N THR A 529 -27.98 -3.60 -9.15
CA THR A 529 -27.05 -2.62 -9.72
C THR A 529 -26.63 -1.64 -8.64
N LEU A 530 -25.33 -1.57 -8.41
CA LEU A 530 -24.69 -0.70 -7.44
C LEU A 530 -23.91 0.38 -8.19
N GLU A 531 -24.33 1.63 -8.02
CA GLU A 531 -23.57 2.79 -8.48
C GLU A 531 -22.54 3.17 -7.41
N GLN A 532 -21.28 3.43 -7.82
CA GLN A 532 -20.19 3.76 -6.88
C GLN A 532 -20.57 4.94 -5.98
N GLY A 533 -21.05 6.04 -6.57
CA GLY A 533 -21.40 7.25 -5.82
C GLY A 533 -22.48 7.00 -4.78
N ALA A 534 -23.52 6.24 -5.13
CA ALA A 534 -24.61 5.90 -4.22
C ALA A 534 -24.14 5.01 -3.06
N LEU A 535 -23.32 3.98 -3.35
CA LEU A 535 -22.81 3.08 -2.31
C LEU A 535 -21.86 3.80 -1.35
N VAL A 536 -20.94 4.63 -1.87
CA VAL A 536 -20.01 5.43 -1.06
C VAL A 536 -20.77 6.45 -0.21
N ALA A 537 -21.74 7.16 -0.78
CA ALA A 537 -22.57 8.11 -0.04
C ALA A 537 -23.36 7.43 1.09
N ALA A 538 -23.96 6.27 0.83
CA ALA A 538 -24.71 5.50 1.84
C ALA A 538 -23.81 5.06 3.01
N MET A 539 -22.59 4.61 2.72
CA MET A 539 -21.61 4.22 3.74
C MET A 539 -20.99 5.42 4.48
N ALA A 540 -20.76 6.53 3.79
CA ALA A 540 -20.29 7.78 4.39
C ALA A 540 -21.33 8.36 5.35
N ALA A 541 -22.61 8.34 4.97
CA ALA A 541 -23.73 8.76 5.84
C ALA A 541 -23.82 7.91 7.11
N ALA A 542 -23.38 6.66 7.06
CA ALA A 542 -23.25 5.80 8.23
C ALA A 542 -21.98 6.05 9.07
N HIS A 543 -21.24 7.13 8.79
CA HIS A 543 -19.95 7.51 9.40
C HIS A 543 -18.84 6.44 9.27
N ARG A 544 -18.77 5.76 8.12
CA ARG A 544 -17.81 4.65 7.89
C ARG A 544 -16.83 4.98 6.77
N ALA A 545 -15.66 5.51 7.11
CA ALA A 545 -14.59 5.79 6.14
C ALA A 545 -13.94 4.50 5.57
N ALA A 546 -13.97 3.40 6.34
CA ALA A 546 -13.49 2.08 5.92
C ALA A 546 -14.50 1.03 6.41
N PRO A 547 -15.52 0.69 5.61
CA PRO A 547 -16.56 -0.23 6.05
C PRO A 547 -15.98 -1.64 6.22
N SER A 548 -16.33 -2.30 7.33
CA SER A 548 -15.98 -3.72 7.52
C SER A 548 -16.75 -4.60 6.54
N GLU A 549 -16.29 -5.84 6.33
CA GLU A 549 -16.97 -6.81 5.46
C GLU A 549 -18.44 -7.01 5.83
N ALA A 550 -18.74 -7.11 7.13
CA ALA A 550 -20.10 -7.22 7.63
C ALA A 550 -20.95 -5.97 7.37
N GLN A 551 -20.32 -4.78 7.26
CA GLN A 551 -21.01 -3.54 6.94
C GLN A 551 -21.31 -3.45 5.45
N LEU A 552 -20.36 -3.83 4.59
CA LEU A 552 -20.56 -3.93 3.14
C LEU A 552 -21.63 -4.98 2.80
N LEU A 553 -21.58 -6.14 3.42
CA LEU A 553 -22.55 -7.21 3.19
C LEU A 553 -23.97 -6.75 3.55
N ARG A 554 -24.13 -6.07 4.69
CA ARG A 554 -25.40 -5.45 5.08
C ARG A 554 -25.88 -4.45 4.03
N ALA A 555 -25.00 -3.55 3.56
CA ALA A 555 -25.34 -2.58 2.53
C ALA A 555 -25.82 -3.24 1.22
N ILE A 556 -25.17 -4.33 0.80
CA ILE A 556 -25.55 -5.10 -0.39
C ILE A 556 -26.92 -5.76 -0.20
N CYS A 557 -27.17 -6.39 0.96
CA CYS A 557 -28.48 -6.96 1.28
C CYS A 557 -29.58 -5.89 1.27
N ASP A 558 -29.34 -4.74 1.91
CA ASP A 558 -30.32 -3.67 1.99
C ASP A 558 -30.62 -3.08 0.61
N ALA A 559 -29.60 -2.91 -0.24
CA ALA A 559 -29.76 -2.46 -1.63
C ALA A 559 -30.52 -3.49 -2.49
N ARG A 560 -30.24 -4.78 -2.30
CA ARG A 560 -30.97 -5.88 -2.95
C ARG A 560 -32.45 -5.87 -2.56
N ASP A 561 -32.74 -5.71 -1.27
CA ASP A 561 -34.12 -5.71 -0.76
C ASP A 561 -34.89 -4.48 -1.22
N ALA A 562 -34.23 -3.32 -1.28
CA ALA A 562 -34.79 -2.12 -1.89
C ALA A 562 -35.12 -2.31 -3.37
N ALA A 563 -34.19 -2.91 -4.14
CA ALA A 563 -34.42 -3.22 -5.55
C ALA A 563 -35.58 -4.23 -5.75
N ALA A 564 -35.69 -5.22 -4.86
CA ALA A 564 -36.76 -6.22 -4.91
C ALA A 564 -38.16 -5.62 -4.68
N ARG A 565 -38.29 -4.55 -3.88
CA ARG A 565 -39.58 -3.86 -3.66
C ARG A 565 -40.08 -3.11 -4.89
N GLY A 566 -39.19 -2.74 -5.82
CA GLY A 566 -39.53 -2.02 -7.05
C GLY A 566 -39.53 -2.88 -8.32
N ALA A 567 -39.02 -4.11 -8.26
CA ALA A 567 -38.89 -4.98 -9.42
C ALA A 567 -40.11 -5.90 -9.60
N GLY A 568 -40.50 -6.14 -10.86
CA GLY A 568 -41.46 -7.18 -11.22
C GLY A 568 -40.94 -8.59 -10.94
N ALA A 569 -41.69 -9.63 -11.37
CA ALA A 569 -41.32 -11.03 -11.17
C ALA A 569 -39.85 -11.34 -11.57
N PRO A 570 -39.16 -12.24 -10.84
CA PRO A 570 -37.77 -12.57 -11.11
C PRO A 570 -37.57 -13.04 -12.56
N LEU A 571 -36.50 -12.54 -13.20
CA LEU A 571 -36.12 -12.95 -14.54
C LEU A 571 -35.28 -14.22 -14.47
N SER A 572 -35.27 -15.04 -15.51
CA SER A 572 -34.21 -16.05 -15.62
C SER A 572 -32.84 -15.36 -15.71
N LEU A 573 -31.79 -16.01 -15.21
CA LEU A 573 -30.43 -15.45 -15.18
C LEU A 573 -29.95 -15.01 -16.56
N ALA A 574 -30.21 -15.80 -17.60
CA ALA A 574 -29.94 -15.44 -18.99
C ALA A 574 -30.66 -14.16 -19.43
N ARG A 575 -31.94 -13.96 -19.04
CA ARG A 575 -32.70 -12.73 -19.35
C ARG A 575 -32.20 -11.53 -18.57
N ALA A 576 -31.82 -11.73 -17.30
CA ALA A 576 -31.21 -10.71 -16.47
C ALA A 576 -29.91 -10.19 -17.09
N LEU A 577 -29.01 -11.10 -17.51
CA LEU A 577 -27.75 -10.74 -18.15
C LEU A 577 -27.94 -10.10 -19.51
N ALA A 578 -28.84 -10.65 -20.34
CA ALA A 578 -29.17 -10.07 -21.63
C ALA A 578 -29.68 -8.63 -21.48
N ARG A 579 -30.54 -8.37 -20.48
CA ARG A 579 -31.07 -7.03 -20.20
C ARG A 579 -29.96 -6.04 -19.83
N VAL A 580 -29.00 -6.47 -19.02
CA VAL A 580 -27.88 -5.62 -18.58
C VAL A 580 -26.89 -5.37 -19.73
N ALA A 581 -26.60 -6.39 -20.54
CA ALA A 581 -25.73 -6.29 -21.70
C ALA A 581 -26.31 -5.43 -22.85
N CYS A 582 -27.63 -5.19 -22.88
CA CYS A 582 -28.26 -4.36 -23.91
C CYS A 582 -28.08 -2.85 -23.69
N GLY A 583 -27.79 -2.40 -22.47
CA GLY A 583 -27.76 -0.98 -22.12
C GLY A 583 -26.38 -0.31 -22.17
N ALA A 584 -25.31 -1.09 -22.04
CA ALA A 584 -23.93 -0.64 -22.02
C ALA A 584 -23.03 -1.72 -22.65
N ARG A 585 -21.74 -1.44 -22.86
CA ARG A 585 -20.73 -2.47 -23.21
C ARG A 585 -20.02 -2.94 -21.92
N PRO A 586 -20.65 -3.78 -21.06
CA PRO A 586 -20.03 -4.15 -19.79
C PRO A 586 -18.89 -5.14 -19.98
N THR A 587 -17.94 -5.11 -19.05
CA THR A 587 -17.03 -6.22 -18.78
C THR A 587 -17.79 -7.28 -17.99
N LEU A 588 -18.01 -8.45 -18.59
CA LEU A 588 -18.66 -9.58 -17.94
C LEU A 588 -17.61 -10.42 -17.17
N LEU A 589 -17.83 -10.59 -15.88
CA LEU A 589 -17.10 -11.48 -14.99
C LEU A 589 -18.05 -12.58 -14.50
N CYS A 590 -17.59 -13.83 -14.52
CA CYS A 590 -18.33 -14.92 -13.90
C CYS A 590 -17.66 -15.28 -12.57
N LEU A 591 -18.41 -15.28 -11.46
CA LEU A 591 -17.92 -15.76 -10.17
C LEU A 591 -18.61 -17.09 -9.85
N ASP A 592 -17.93 -18.19 -10.15
CA ASP A 592 -18.26 -19.50 -9.61
C ASP A 592 -17.81 -19.52 -8.14
N ALA A 593 -18.77 -19.56 -7.20
CA ALA A 593 -18.44 -20.00 -5.85
C ALA A 593 -18.17 -21.50 -5.98
N GLU A 594 -16.96 -21.97 -5.64
CA GLU A 594 -16.60 -23.38 -5.79
C GLU A 594 -17.75 -24.27 -5.31
N ALA A 595 -18.38 -24.95 -6.26
CA ALA A 595 -19.36 -25.95 -5.94
C ALA A 595 -18.66 -27.02 -5.10
N SER A 596 -19.32 -27.45 -4.03
CA SER A 596 -18.92 -28.67 -3.32
C SER A 596 -18.56 -29.74 -4.36
N PRO A 597 -17.47 -30.51 -4.18
CA PRO A 597 -17.03 -31.52 -5.16
C PRO A 597 -18.10 -32.58 -5.51
N ASP A 598 -19.23 -32.59 -4.78
CA ASP A 598 -20.39 -33.47 -4.99
C ASP A 598 -21.53 -32.85 -5.84
N ALA A 599 -21.39 -31.63 -6.36
CA ALA A 599 -22.43 -31.01 -7.20
C ALA A 599 -22.39 -31.55 -8.64
N GLU A 600 -23.29 -32.48 -8.98
CA GLU A 600 -23.53 -32.87 -10.38
C GLU A 600 -23.84 -31.65 -11.27
N ALA A 601 -23.51 -31.75 -12.56
CA ALA A 601 -23.65 -30.66 -13.54
C ALA A 601 -25.03 -29.99 -13.47
N SER A 602 -25.07 -28.76 -12.95
CA SER A 602 -26.31 -28.00 -12.80
C SER A 602 -26.92 -27.68 -14.18
N PRO A 603 -28.25 -27.76 -14.35
CA PRO A 603 -28.96 -27.27 -15.55
C PRO A 603 -28.71 -25.77 -15.84
N ASP A 604 -28.09 -25.03 -14.91
CA ASP A 604 -27.68 -23.65 -15.13
C ASP A 604 -26.50 -23.50 -16.12
N ALA A 605 -25.67 -24.53 -16.31
CA ALA A 605 -24.52 -24.50 -17.22
C ALA A 605 -24.93 -24.22 -18.68
N GLU A 606 -26.06 -24.78 -19.12
CA GLU A 606 -26.58 -24.58 -20.49
C GLU A 606 -27.15 -23.16 -20.68
N ALA A 607 -27.76 -22.58 -19.64
CA ALA A 607 -28.23 -21.20 -19.66
C ALA A 607 -27.07 -20.19 -19.78
N TRP A 608 -25.87 -20.57 -19.33
CA TRP A 608 -24.65 -19.77 -19.43
C TRP A 608 -24.05 -19.76 -20.82
N ASP A 609 -23.92 -20.93 -21.45
CA ASP A 609 -23.44 -21.03 -22.84
C ASP A 609 -24.36 -20.21 -23.77
N LEU A 610 -25.68 -20.27 -23.55
CA LEU A 610 -26.65 -19.44 -24.27
C LEU A 610 -26.46 -17.93 -24.04
N ALA A 611 -26.18 -17.50 -22.81
CA ALA A 611 -25.99 -16.08 -22.50
C ALA A 611 -24.66 -15.53 -23.05
N ALA A 612 -23.59 -16.33 -22.97
CA ALA A 612 -22.29 -16.01 -23.54
C ALA A 612 -22.33 -15.96 -25.07
N ASP A 613 -22.99 -16.94 -25.71
CA ASP A 613 -23.19 -16.97 -27.16
C ASP A 613 -24.05 -15.80 -27.64
N ALA A 614 -25.15 -15.47 -26.94
CA ALA A 614 -25.98 -14.32 -27.28
C ALA A 614 -25.23 -12.99 -27.18
N TYR A 615 -24.32 -12.86 -26.20
CA TYR A 615 -23.45 -11.69 -26.06
C TYR A 615 -22.41 -11.63 -27.19
N ALA A 616 -21.74 -12.75 -27.49
CA ALA A 616 -20.73 -12.85 -28.55
C ALA A 616 -21.31 -12.57 -29.94
N GLN A 617 -22.49 -13.13 -30.27
CA GLN A 617 -23.18 -12.92 -31.55
C GLN A 617 -23.57 -11.46 -31.77
N ARG A 618 -23.90 -10.72 -30.71
CA ARG A 618 -24.24 -9.29 -30.80
C ARG A 618 -23.03 -8.37 -30.82
N CYS A 619 -21.91 -8.74 -30.20
CA CYS A 619 -20.67 -7.98 -30.36
C CYS A 619 -20.10 -8.09 -31.79
N ALA A 620 -20.50 -9.13 -32.54
CA ALA A 620 -20.06 -9.39 -33.91
C ALA A 620 -20.81 -8.61 -35.01
N CYS A 621 -21.64 -7.61 -34.70
CA CYS A 621 -22.38 -6.87 -35.73
C CYS A 621 -21.51 -5.86 -36.50
N GLY A 622 -20.92 -6.38 -37.58
CA GLY A 622 -20.27 -5.62 -38.65
C GLY A 622 -19.95 -6.51 -39.87
N GLY A 623 -20.83 -7.44 -40.23
CA GLY A 623 -20.64 -8.26 -41.44
C GLY A 623 -21.89 -9.07 -41.80
N GLN A 624 -22.49 -8.75 -42.94
CA GLN A 624 -23.51 -9.59 -43.59
C GLN A 624 -22.89 -10.95 -43.92
N ALA A 625 -23.55 -12.04 -43.49
CA ALA A 625 -23.19 -13.39 -43.88
C ALA A 625 -24.13 -13.86 -45.01
N ASP A 626 -23.61 -13.90 -46.23
CA ASP A 626 -24.14 -14.74 -47.30
C ASP A 626 -23.66 -16.18 -47.10
N GLY A 627 -24.62 -17.11 -47.15
CA GLY A 627 -24.47 -18.54 -47.48
C GLY A 627 -23.22 -19.30 -47.03
N GLY A 628 -23.31 -19.97 -45.88
CA GLY A 628 -22.73 -21.31 -45.70
C GLY A 628 -21.23 -21.40 -45.34
N ARG A 629 -20.98 -21.93 -44.13
CA ARG A 629 -19.68 -22.20 -43.46
C ARG A 629 -19.06 -21.02 -42.71
N TRP A 630 -19.34 -21.01 -41.41
CA TRP A 630 -18.65 -20.20 -40.42
C TRP A 630 -17.16 -20.60 -40.34
N ARG A 631 -16.28 -19.77 -40.90
CA ARG A 631 -14.88 -19.70 -40.44
C ARG A 631 -14.81 -18.65 -39.33
N ARG A 632 -14.23 -19.01 -38.18
CA ARG A 632 -13.91 -18.05 -37.10
C ARG A 632 -12.97 -16.98 -37.64
N ALA A 633 -13.51 -15.83 -38.02
CA ALA A 633 -12.73 -14.61 -38.21
C ALA A 633 -12.57 -13.94 -36.85
N TYR A 634 -11.33 -13.89 -36.36
CA TYR A 634 -10.95 -13.10 -35.20
C TYR A 634 -10.84 -11.64 -35.65
N CYS A 635 -11.84 -10.81 -35.33
CA CYS A 635 -11.73 -9.36 -35.43
C CYS A 635 -11.24 -8.84 -34.07
N GLY A 636 -10.15 -8.08 -34.10
CA GLY A 636 -9.52 -7.51 -32.92
C GLY A 636 -10.38 -6.46 -32.22
N GLY A 637 -10.21 -6.40 -30.89
CA GLY A 637 -10.69 -5.31 -30.04
C GLY A 637 -11.53 -5.79 -28.86
N TRP A 638 -10.87 -5.99 -27.72
CA TRP A 638 -11.40 -6.32 -26.38
C TRP A 638 -11.78 -7.79 -26.13
N PRO A 639 -11.42 -8.35 -24.96
CA PRO A 639 -11.62 -9.77 -24.70
C PRO A 639 -13.11 -10.08 -24.57
N ALA A 640 -13.57 -11.05 -25.36
CA ALA A 640 -14.78 -11.80 -25.07
C ALA A 640 -14.73 -12.33 -23.63
N ALA A 641 -15.91 -12.42 -22.99
CA ALA A 641 -16.13 -12.85 -21.60
C ALA A 641 -14.97 -13.66 -20.99
N VAL A 642 -14.35 -13.14 -19.93
CA VAL A 642 -13.25 -13.83 -19.24
C VAL A 642 -13.86 -14.67 -18.12
N PRO A 643 -13.92 -16.00 -18.22
CA PRO A 643 -14.23 -16.83 -17.07
C PRO A 643 -13.09 -16.68 -16.06
N VAL A 644 -13.38 -16.08 -14.91
CA VAL A 644 -12.42 -15.97 -13.80
C VAL A 644 -12.88 -16.95 -12.73
N ARG A 645 -12.25 -18.13 -12.65
CA ARG A 645 -12.34 -18.97 -11.45
C ARG A 645 -11.56 -18.26 -10.35
N LEU A 646 -12.24 -17.77 -9.32
CA LEU A 646 -11.65 -17.11 -8.15
C LEU A 646 -11.32 -18.10 -7.05
#